data_AF-A0A8C5HM30-F1
#
_entry.id   AF-A0A8C5HM30-F1
#
_cell.length_a   1.000
_cell.length_b   1.000
_cell.length_c   1.000
_cell.angle_alpha   90.00
_cell.angle_beta   90.00
_cell.angle_gamma   90.00
#
_symmetry.space_group_name_H-M   'P 1'
#
loop_
_entity.id
_entity.type
_entity.pdbx_description
1 polymer ?
#
loop_
_entity_poly.entity_id
_entity_poly.type
_entity_poly.pdbx_seq_one_letter_code
_entity_poly.pdbx_strand_id
1 'polypeptide(L)'
;HCRSVMEQITEKLLLEKGSPKTNRLEQIKSLNLSKLRLKLQDLPVRLLSRLQALERLDLSGNGLQEFPKSLKLPMLRFLDLSDNQMEDVTSLESLVSLEELKMEDNLYITVSDNYKLMVLLSNLRIYNGKDVSTNANHLRYVYSDNLRSRIVALWEKSFCPSGPITAEKVSALEAKFISTARQQVKFGPSSVTDFTKWKVEIIAKEFLCSLTEPKEKSSDSSDAEESSVVLSPVKRKQTQSLTDTNNMRLTPRKKPRSDIAAPSDKDSPRKSSLRLKPRTPVKADVVGLSPRASNLHDRTPTKRTGMPATHPKAKHACLSSSVDEAQRDADVLPAGSTKVRLKTDDQRFTFTFHRCSECRLQSFDVLIKVLLLCPLQTVCLKPLHVLQCHSKADSSEDFSTQLWACAFQPLPLSTGSGGSRLVATCGGDSLCVIDCETGMVMKKYKVSGEEFFSLAWSTVLMSRGGNAAAQHCSILAAGGKRGLVKLIHPRNNVAYGEFRASRKSLSILRFNHQQGNFLFTGSYDNKILMWDIGGVDSQYNYKAVQLLTLEVSAAPLHICLPPASPRTHLLTACEDGLHCYSTQLGGNNSAKNRSKEMEINFPIYKKEDKEHDYHTIDGLSFLTDDVVASKNYLHGCIYLWSWSRTKAQRPDKKNRAVSAVVLAELQWANTEIPYLALNTCPGQAYIVCGDDKGRLWTYHVSSLQKNSFQSGKPIRPTEVLEWPGPLKNGVRQVEGTSINSVAMDPELRYLVALSDKNMVIVWKRDESS
;
A
#
# COMPACT_ATOMS: atom_id res chain seq x y z
N HIS A 1 -3.40 -37.88 -2.63
CA HIS A 1 -4.59 -38.56 -2.06
C HIS A 1 -5.84 -38.01 -2.76
N CYS A 2 -6.88 -38.83 -2.94
CA CYS A 2 -7.90 -38.65 -3.97
C CYS A 2 -8.70 -37.33 -3.85
N ARG A 3 -9.01 -36.72 -5.00
CA ARG A 3 -10.11 -35.74 -5.13
C ARG A 3 -11.44 -36.50 -5.04
N SER A 4 -12.03 -36.58 -3.86
CA SER A 4 -13.48 -36.72 -3.78
C SER A 4 -14.08 -35.33 -3.98
N VAL A 5 -14.99 -35.20 -4.94
CA VAL A 5 -16.06 -34.21 -4.80
C VAL A 5 -16.82 -34.62 -3.55
N MET A 6 -16.94 -33.74 -2.56
CA MET A 6 -17.73 -34.04 -1.37
C MET A 6 -19.16 -33.61 -1.66
N GLU A 7 -20.08 -34.56 -1.52
CA GLU A 7 -21.52 -34.31 -1.63
C GLU A 7 -21.99 -33.44 -0.45
N GLN A 8 -23.14 -32.77 -0.61
CA GLN A 8 -23.74 -31.90 0.40
C GLN A 8 -23.86 -32.59 1.77
N ILE A 9 -23.90 -31.81 2.87
CA ILE A 9 -24.05 -32.38 4.21
C ILE A 9 -25.31 -33.25 4.30
N THR A 10 -25.11 -34.53 4.59
CA THR A 10 -26.18 -35.53 4.76
C THR A 10 -26.47 -35.79 6.24
N GLU A 11 -27.67 -36.30 6.53
CA GLU A 11 -28.07 -36.74 7.88
C GLU A 11 -27.10 -37.78 8.47
N LYS A 12 -26.57 -38.68 7.62
CA LYS A 12 -25.56 -39.67 8.02
C LYS A 12 -24.27 -39.01 8.52
N LEU A 13 -23.78 -37.98 7.82
CA LEU A 13 -22.58 -37.24 8.22
C LEU A 13 -22.81 -36.48 9.54
N LEU A 14 -23.99 -35.90 9.75
CA LEU A 14 -24.35 -35.23 11.00
C LEU A 14 -24.37 -36.20 12.19
N LEU A 15 -24.94 -37.39 12.04
CA LEU A 15 -24.91 -38.44 13.08
C LEU A 15 -23.48 -38.98 13.32
N GLU A 16 -22.64 -39.06 12.27
CA GLU A 16 -21.24 -39.47 12.40
C GLU A 16 -20.38 -38.41 13.13
N LYS A 17 -20.58 -37.12 12.85
CA LYS A 17 -19.81 -36.01 13.44
C LYS A 17 -20.41 -35.45 14.73
N GLY A 18 -21.62 -35.89 15.08
CA GLY A 18 -22.32 -35.52 16.30
C GLY A 18 -21.82 -36.25 17.56
N SER A 19 -22.04 -35.59 18.70
CA SER A 19 -21.88 -36.09 20.06
C SER A 19 -23.05 -35.60 20.94
N PRO A 20 -23.66 -36.42 21.82
CA PRO A 20 -23.39 -37.85 22.01
C PRO A 20 -23.73 -38.68 20.77
N LYS A 21 -23.31 -39.96 20.74
CA LYS A 21 -23.66 -40.88 19.65
C LYS A 21 -25.12 -41.31 19.77
N THR A 22 -25.93 -40.88 18.81
CA THR A 22 -27.38 -41.13 18.77
C THR A 22 -27.81 -41.56 17.36
N ASN A 23 -29.04 -42.03 17.24
CA ASN A 23 -29.72 -42.29 15.97
C ASN A 23 -30.75 -41.20 15.60
N ARG A 24 -30.81 -40.11 16.38
CA ARG A 24 -31.75 -38.98 16.18
C ARG A 24 -31.00 -37.66 16.21
N LEU A 25 -31.19 -36.84 15.17
CA LEU A 25 -30.59 -35.51 15.07
C LEU A 25 -31.01 -34.58 16.21
N GLU A 26 -32.23 -34.71 16.74
CA GLU A 26 -32.73 -33.87 17.84
C GLU A 26 -31.91 -34.01 19.14
N GLN A 27 -31.11 -35.08 19.28
CA GLN A 27 -30.35 -35.39 20.50
C GLN A 27 -28.86 -35.01 20.43
N ILE A 28 -28.37 -34.51 19.29
CA ILE A 28 -26.97 -34.08 19.13
C ILE A 28 -26.76 -32.77 19.90
N LYS A 29 -25.77 -32.76 20.80
CA LYS A 29 -25.38 -31.59 21.62
C LYS A 29 -24.14 -30.86 21.11
N SER A 30 -23.22 -31.57 20.48
CA SER A 30 -21.99 -31.01 19.92
C SER A 30 -21.75 -31.58 18.53
N LEU A 31 -21.39 -30.72 17.57
CA LEU A 31 -21.19 -31.09 16.17
C LEU A 31 -19.92 -30.43 15.64
N ASN A 32 -18.99 -31.24 15.11
CA ASN A 32 -17.76 -30.76 14.49
C ASN A 32 -17.77 -30.98 12.97
N LEU A 33 -17.82 -29.88 12.23
CA LEU A 33 -17.79 -29.80 10.77
C LEU A 33 -16.56 -29.01 10.28
N SER A 34 -15.50 -28.93 11.09
CA SER A 34 -14.28 -28.21 10.76
C SER A 34 -13.51 -28.86 9.61
N LYS A 35 -12.81 -28.04 8.81
CA LYS A 35 -11.86 -28.47 7.76
C LYS A 35 -12.44 -29.39 6.67
N LEU A 36 -13.75 -29.34 6.46
CA LEU A 36 -14.47 -30.10 5.44
C LEU A 36 -14.54 -29.37 4.07
N ARG A 37 -14.03 -28.13 3.99
CA ARG A 37 -14.08 -27.23 2.81
C ARG A 37 -15.50 -26.82 2.40
N LEU A 38 -16.38 -26.71 3.38
CA LEU A 38 -17.79 -26.35 3.19
C LEU A 38 -17.95 -24.94 2.61
N LYS A 39 -18.99 -24.77 1.79
CA LYS A 39 -19.55 -23.51 1.32
C LYS A 39 -20.99 -23.35 1.84
N LEU A 40 -21.59 -22.18 1.63
CA LEU A 40 -22.98 -21.89 2.03
C LEU A 40 -23.99 -22.92 1.50
N GLN A 41 -23.81 -23.39 0.27
CA GLN A 41 -24.70 -24.37 -0.38
C GLN A 41 -24.68 -25.74 0.31
N ASP A 42 -23.60 -26.05 1.03
CA ASP A 42 -23.43 -27.32 1.73
C ASP A 42 -24.06 -27.32 3.14
N LEU A 43 -24.62 -26.18 3.59
CA LEU A 43 -25.28 -25.99 4.89
C LEU A 43 -26.82 -25.88 4.75
N PRO A 44 -27.54 -26.96 4.42
CA PRO A 44 -28.98 -26.92 4.17
C PRO A 44 -29.79 -26.59 5.44
N VAL A 45 -30.37 -25.38 5.48
CA VAL A 45 -31.17 -24.85 6.61
C VAL A 45 -32.24 -25.84 7.10
N ARG A 46 -32.96 -26.49 6.18
CA ARG A 46 -34.03 -27.45 6.51
C ARG A 46 -33.53 -28.66 7.32
N LEU A 47 -32.32 -29.14 7.03
CA LEU A 47 -31.72 -30.28 7.74
C LEU A 47 -31.10 -29.82 9.06
N LEU A 48 -30.30 -28.75 9.03
CA LEU A 48 -29.62 -28.23 10.21
C LEU A 48 -30.61 -27.75 11.30
N SER A 49 -31.78 -27.24 10.91
CA SER A 49 -32.84 -26.84 11.86
C SER A 49 -33.45 -28.02 12.65
N ARG A 50 -33.15 -29.28 12.33
CA ARG A 50 -33.55 -30.45 13.15
C ARG A 50 -32.67 -30.63 14.40
N LEU A 51 -31.52 -29.96 14.48
CA LEU A 51 -30.54 -30.05 15.58
C LEU A 51 -30.98 -29.23 16.81
N GLN A 52 -32.16 -29.54 17.35
CA GLN A 52 -32.83 -28.74 18.39
C GLN A 52 -32.08 -28.68 19.73
N ALA A 53 -31.36 -29.74 20.11
CA ALA A 53 -30.55 -29.79 21.33
C ALA A 53 -29.07 -29.37 21.14
N LEU A 54 -28.70 -28.80 19.99
CA LEU A 54 -27.30 -28.47 19.69
C LEU A 54 -26.81 -27.29 20.53
N GLU A 55 -25.82 -27.54 21.40
CA GLU A 55 -25.19 -26.57 22.29
C GLU A 55 -23.87 -26.02 21.71
N ARG A 56 -23.14 -26.81 20.91
CA ARG A 56 -21.83 -26.44 20.34
C ARG A 56 -21.72 -26.80 18.86
N LEU A 57 -21.28 -25.85 18.04
CA LEU A 57 -21.03 -26.03 16.60
C LEU A 57 -19.63 -25.51 16.24
N ASP A 58 -18.81 -26.37 15.64
CA ASP A 58 -17.51 -26.01 15.07
C ASP A 58 -17.56 -26.11 13.54
N LEU A 59 -17.39 -24.98 12.87
CA LEU A 59 -17.34 -24.80 11.41
C LEU A 59 -15.99 -24.20 10.97
N SER A 60 -14.95 -24.29 11.81
CA SER A 60 -13.65 -23.67 11.54
C SER A 60 -12.88 -24.29 10.38
N GLY A 61 -12.00 -23.52 9.72
CA GLY A 61 -11.16 -24.00 8.61
C GLY A 61 -11.94 -24.36 7.35
N ASN A 62 -13.03 -23.64 7.05
CA ASN A 62 -13.88 -23.85 5.89
C ASN A 62 -13.82 -22.64 4.92
N GLY A 63 -14.61 -22.68 3.84
CA GLY A 63 -14.64 -21.62 2.82
C GLY A 63 -15.87 -20.71 2.92
N LEU A 64 -16.42 -20.52 4.13
CA LEU A 64 -17.69 -19.80 4.31
C LEU A 64 -17.52 -18.29 4.17
N GLN A 65 -18.33 -17.67 3.32
CA GLN A 65 -18.43 -16.21 3.13
C GLN A 65 -19.67 -15.61 3.83
N GLU A 66 -20.72 -16.42 3.99
CA GLU A 66 -21.95 -16.08 4.71
C GLU A 66 -22.38 -17.29 5.56
N PHE A 67 -23.18 -17.03 6.59
CA PHE A 67 -23.90 -18.05 7.35
C PHE A 67 -25.32 -18.26 6.79
N PRO A 68 -25.94 -19.44 6.90
CA PRO A 68 -27.30 -19.65 6.41
C PRO A 68 -28.34 -18.77 7.13
N LYS A 69 -28.91 -17.82 6.39
CA LYS A 69 -29.97 -16.92 6.87
C LYS A 69 -31.18 -17.73 7.35
N SER A 70 -31.78 -17.28 8.46
CA SER A 70 -32.93 -17.92 9.14
C SER A 70 -32.69 -19.31 9.74
N LEU A 71 -31.44 -19.78 9.86
CA LEU A 71 -31.13 -21.02 10.60
C LEU A 71 -31.39 -20.84 12.10
N LYS A 72 -32.35 -21.59 12.65
CA LYS A 72 -32.72 -21.55 14.07
C LYS A 72 -32.10 -22.73 14.81
N LEU A 73 -31.23 -22.43 15.78
CA LEU A 73 -30.60 -23.39 16.68
C LEU A 73 -30.80 -22.89 18.13
N PRO A 74 -31.95 -23.20 18.76
CA PRO A 74 -32.40 -22.49 19.97
C PRO A 74 -31.54 -22.77 21.22
N MET A 75 -30.78 -23.85 21.22
CA MET A 75 -29.89 -24.25 22.32
C MET A 75 -28.41 -23.89 22.09
N LEU A 76 -28.06 -23.30 20.94
CA LEU A 76 -26.65 -23.10 20.56
C LEU A 76 -26.00 -22.01 21.42
N ARG A 77 -24.99 -22.41 22.20
CA ARG A 77 -24.21 -21.51 23.08
C ARG A 77 -22.82 -21.19 22.55
N PHE A 78 -22.20 -22.13 21.83
CA PHE A 78 -20.85 -21.98 21.27
C PHE A 78 -20.85 -22.16 19.75
N LEU A 79 -20.23 -21.22 19.04
CA LEU A 79 -20.01 -21.28 17.59
C LEU A 79 -18.57 -20.90 17.24
N ASP A 80 -17.87 -21.77 16.51
CA ASP A 80 -16.57 -21.48 15.91
C ASP A 80 -16.69 -21.35 14.39
N LEU A 81 -16.40 -20.15 13.88
CA LEU A 81 -16.31 -19.80 12.45
C LEU A 81 -14.88 -19.35 12.10
N SER A 82 -13.87 -19.66 12.91
CA SER A 82 -12.49 -19.22 12.65
C SER A 82 -11.91 -19.85 11.38
N ASP A 83 -10.93 -19.21 10.73
CA ASP A 83 -10.32 -19.68 9.47
C ASP A 83 -11.39 -19.93 8.37
N ASN A 84 -12.18 -18.89 8.11
CA ASN A 84 -13.19 -18.79 7.05
C ASN A 84 -13.02 -17.45 6.29
N GLN A 85 -13.95 -17.14 5.39
CA GLN A 85 -13.95 -15.93 4.54
C GLN A 85 -15.15 -15.01 4.82
N MET A 86 -15.68 -14.99 6.06
CA MET A 86 -16.94 -14.31 6.37
C MET A 86 -16.93 -12.82 6.02
N GLU A 87 -17.94 -12.38 5.26
CA GLU A 87 -18.16 -10.99 4.82
C GLU A 87 -19.41 -10.37 5.49
N ASP A 88 -20.52 -11.12 5.60
CA ASP A 88 -21.79 -10.64 6.18
C ASP A 88 -22.11 -11.30 7.54
N VAL A 89 -21.95 -10.53 8.61
CA VAL A 89 -22.31 -10.93 9.98
C VAL A 89 -23.80 -10.82 10.31
N THR A 90 -24.61 -10.14 9.49
CA THR A 90 -26.06 -9.99 9.77
C THR A 90 -26.80 -11.31 9.63
N SER A 91 -26.25 -12.23 8.84
CA SER A 91 -26.71 -13.62 8.71
C SER A 91 -26.80 -14.41 10.03
N LEU A 92 -26.10 -13.98 11.09
CA LEU A 92 -26.07 -14.64 12.41
C LEU A 92 -27.19 -14.19 13.37
N GLU A 93 -28.03 -13.22 12.99
CA GLU A 93 -29.10 -12.64 13.82
C GLU A 93 -30.07 -13.68 14.43
N SER A 94 -30.30 -14.82 13.76
CA SER A 94 -31.19 -15.87 14.27
C SER A 94 -30.62 -16.69 15.44
N LEU A 95 -29.34 -16.52 15.80
CA LEU A 95 -28.67 -17.28 16.86
C LEU A 95 -28.74 -16.58 18.23
N VAL A 96 -29.95 -16.21 18.64
CA VAL A 96 -30.21 -15.39 19.84
C VAL A 96 -29.67 -15.98 21.16
N SER A 97 -29.49 -17.30 21.24
CA SER A 97 -29.01 -18.00 22.44
C SER A 97 -27.47 -18.09 22.55
N LEU A 98 -26.73 -17.55 21.57
CA LEU A 98 -25.29 -17.72 21.48
C LEU A 98 -24.54 -16.92 22.56
N GLU A 99 -23.70 -17.61 23.34
CA GLU A 99 -22.94 -17.06 24.47
C GLU A 99 -21.46 -16.82 24.11
N GLU A 100 -20.86 -17.71 23.31
CA GLU A 100 -19.48 -17.65 22.84
C GLU A 100 -19.42 -17.77 21.30
N LEU A 101 -18.73 -16.82 20.66
CA LEU A 101 -18.46 -16.79 19.23
C LEU A 101 -16.96 -16.63 18.96
N LYS A 102 -16.43 -17.47 18.09
CA LYS A 102 -15.08 -17.31 17.51
C LYS A 102 -15.17 -17.08 16.01
N MET A 103 -14.49 -16.06 15.52
CA MET A 103 -14.37 -15.72 14.10
C MET A 103 -12.95 -15.27 13.74
N GLU A 104 -11.93 -15.86 14.36
CA GLU A 104 -10.53 -15.52 14.07
C GLU A 104 -10.21 -15.79 12.58
N ASP A 105 -9.24 -15.08 12.01
CA ASP A 105 -8.83 -15.16 10.59
C ASP A 105 -9.86 -14.82 9.51
N ASN A 106 -11.09 -14.42 9.84
CA ASN A 106 -12.05 -13.99 8.82
C ASN A 106 -11.61 -12.65 8.20
N LEU A 107 -11.06 -12.73 6.99
CA LEU A 107 -10.28 -11.67 6.34
C LEU A 107 -11.01 -10.33 6.17
N TYR A 108 -12.32 -10.37 5.98
CA TYR A 108 -13.14 -9.22 5.60
C TYR A 108 -13.87 -8.55 6.77
N ILE A 109 -13.88 -9.18 7.95
CA ILE A 109 -14.57 -8.69 9.15
C ILE A 109 -13.90 -7.41 9.67
N THR A 110 -14.68 -6.33 9.74
CA THR A 110 -14.20 -5.03 10.23
C THR A 110 -14.55 -4.78 11.70
N VAL A 111 -14.00 -3.71 12.27
CA VAL A 111 -14.40 -3.21 13.61
C VAL A 111 -15.89 -2.87 13.66
N SER A 112 -16.49 -2.39 12.54
CA SER A 112 -17.94 -2.14 12.48
C SER A 112 -18.74 -3.44 12.58
N ASP A 113 -18.26 -4.53 12.01
CA ASP A 113 -18.97 -5.82 12.01
C ASP A 113 -18.92 -6.51 13.39
N ASN A 114 -17.81 -6.37 14.10
CA ASN A 114 -17.72 -6.74 15.52
C ASN A 114 -18.78 -6.00 16.37
N TYR A 115 -19.05 -4.73 16.06
CA TYR A 115 -20.05 -3.93 16.78
C TYR A 115 -21.48 -4.32 16.38
N LYS A 116 -21.73 -4.65 15.10
CA LYS A 116 -23.01 -5.25 14.65
C LYS A 116 -23.30 -6.54 15.41
N LEU A 117 -22.33 -7.45 15.50
CA LEU A 117 -22.47 -8.73 16.22
C LEU A 117 -22.86 -8.57 17.68
N MET A 118 -22.22 -7.65 18.41
CA MET A 118 -22.55 -7.36 19.81
C MET A 118 -23.99 -6.84 20.01
N VAL A 119 -24.57 -6.21 18.98
CA VAL A 119 -25.95 -5.71 19.00
C VAL A 119 -26.95 -6.79 18.55
N LEU A 120 -26.62 -7.57 17.51
CA LEU A 120 -27.47 -8.65 16.98
C LEU A 120 -27.59 -9.83 17.95
N LEU A 121 -26.46 -10.26 18.52
CA LEU A 121 -26.40 -11.40 19.42
C LEU A 121 -26.55 -10.91 20.86
N SER A 122 -27.78 -10.87 21.36
CA SER A 122 -28.14 -10.31 22.68
C SER A 122 -27.54 -11.05 23.86
N ASN A 123 -27.30 -12.36 23.75
CA ASN A 123 -26.69 -13.17 24.81
C ASN A 123 -25.16 -13.34 24.69
N LEU A 124 -24.53 -12.75 23.68
CA LEU A 124 -23.08 -12.89 23.47
C LEU A 124 -22.29 -12.28 24.63
N ARG A 125 -21.46 -13.10 25.27
CA ARG A 125 -20.55 -12.74 26.38
C ARG A 125 -19.10 -12.83 25.97
N ILE A 126 -18.72 -13.90 25.26
CA ILE A 126 -17.33 -14.18 24.87
C ILE A 126 -17.20 -14.05 23.35
N TYR A 127 -16.26 -13.22 22.90
CA TYR A 127 -15.92 -13.08 21.48
C TYR A 127 -14.40 -13.21 21.29
N ASN A 128 -13.97 -14.16 20.45
CA ASN A 128 -12.55 -14.51 20.24
C ASN A 128 -11.78 -14.67 21.57
N GLY A 129 -12.37 -15.45 22.51
CA GLY A 129 -11.80 -15.72 23.83
C GLY A 129 -11.77 -14.54 24.81
N LYS A 130 -12.38 -13.39 24.49
CA LYS A 130 -12.42 -12.20 25.35
C LYS A 130 -13.85 -11.93 25.82
N ASP A 131 -14.01 -11.54 27.09
CA ASP A 131 -15.28 -11.01 27.58
C ASP A 131 -15.58 -9.66 26.91
N VAL A 132 -16.75 -9.57 26.28
CA VAL A 132 -17.26 -8.37 25.59
C VAL A 132 -18.56 -7.86 26.21
N SER A 133 -19.03 -8.46 27.30
CA SER A 133 -20.35 -8.19 27.92
C SER A 133 -20.55 -6.71 28.27
N THR A 134 -19.51 -6.05 28.78
CA THR A 134 -19.53 -4.62 29.13
C THR A 134 -19.68 -3.72 27.90
N ASN A 135 -18.89 -3.98 26.85
CA ASN A 135 -18.96 -3.24 25.60
C ASN A 135 -20.27 -3.50 24.84
N ALA A 136 -20.72 -4.75 24.83
CA ALA A 136 -21.99 -5.13 24.20
C ALA A 136 -23.18 -4.46 24.89
N ASN A 137 -23.22 -4.42 26.23
CA ASN A 137 -24.24 -3.68 26.97
C ASN A 137 -24.16 -2.17 26.72
N HIS A 138 -22.96 -1.59 26.66
CA HIS A 138 -22.80 -0.18 26.28
C HIS A 138 -23.33 0.10 24.86
N LEU A 139 -23.11 -0.79 23.89
CA LEU A 139 -23.63 -0.66 22.52
C LEU A 139 -25.16 -0.84 22.44
N ARG A 140 -25.71 -1.83 23.14
CA ARG A 140 -27.15 -2.14 23.17
C ARG A 140 -27.96 -1.02 23.83
N TYR A 141 -27.49 -0.49 24.96
CA TYR A 141 -28.23 0.51 25.75
C TYR A 141 -27.71 1.92 25.50
N VAL A 142 -26.53 2.27 26.03
CA VAL A 142 -26.03 3.67 26.06
C VAL A 142 -25.83 4.26 24.66
N TYR A 143 -25.22 3.50 23.75
CA TYR A 143 -24.95 3.95 22.37
C TYR A 143 -26.26 4.08 21.57
N SER A 144 -27.17 3.12 21.71
CA SER A 144 -28.48 3.15 21.02
C SER A 144 -29.36 4.28 21.54
N ASP A 145 -29.35 4.57 22.84
CA ASP A 145 -30.08 5.70 23.44
C ASP A 145 -29.55 7.05 22.92
N ASN A 146 -28.22 7.24 22.93
CA ASN A 146 -27.58 8.42 22.34
C ASN A 146 -27.92 8.64 20.86
N LEU A 147 -28.04 7.56 20.08
CA LEU A 147 -28.51 7.64 18.69
C LEU A 147 -30.00 8.00 18.63
N ARG A 148 -30.84 7.37 19.46
CA ARG A 148 -32.28 7.63 19.51
C ARG A 148 -32.58 9.10 19.84
N SER A 149 -31.92 9.70 20.84
CA SER A 149 -32.10 11.13 21.14
C SER A 149 -31.74 12.03 19.95
N ARG A 150 -30.70 11.70 19.19
CA ARG A 150 -30.27 12.46 18.00
C ARG A 150 -31.25 12.30 16.82
N ILE A 151 -31.82 11.11 16.65
CA ILE A 151 -32.81 10.80 15.62
C ILE A 151 -34.13 11.52 15.90
N VAL A 152 -34.60 11.52 17.16
CA VAL A 152 -35.77 12.28 17.60
C VAL A 152 -35.58 13.78 17.35
N ALA A 153 -34.47 14.36 17.81
CA ALA A 153 -34.17 15.77 17.60
C ALA A 153 -34.06 16.17 16.11
N LEU A 154 -33.60 15.25 15.25
CA LEU A 154 -33.57 15.46 13.79
C LEU A 154 -34.98 15.47 13.18
N TRP A 155 -35.84 14.55 13.61
CA TRP A 155 -37.25 14.46 13.19
C TRP A 155 -38.02 15.72 13.60
N GLU A 156 -37.96 16.09 14.88
CA GLU A 156 -38.60 17.29 15.43
C GLU A 156 -38.20 18.56 14.68
N LYS A 157 -36.90 18.70 14.36
CA LYS A 157 -36.36 19.88 13.67
C LYS A 157 -36.72 19.98 12.19
N SER A 158 -36.85 18.85 11.49
CA SER A 158 -36.76 18.84 10.01
C SER A 158 -37.90 18.10 9.30
N PHE A 159 -38.69 17.30 10.02
CA PHE A 159 -39.73 16.44 9.46
C PHE A 159 -41.07 16.50 10.21
N CYS A 160 -41.13 17.16 11.37
CA CYS A 160 -42.36 17.35 12.15
C CYS A 160 -43.45 18.06 11.32
N PRO A 161 -44.59 17.42 10.98
CA PRO A 161 -45.64 18.04 10.20
C PRO A 161 -46.51 18.96 11.07
N SER A 162 -46.97 20.08 10.51
CA SER A 162 -48.03 20.89 11.11
C SER A 162 -49.42 20.23 10.92
N GLY A 163 -49.68 19.17 11.69
CA GLY A 163 -50.97 18.44 11.70
C GLY A 163 -50.87 16.99 12.18
N PRO A 164 -52.00 16.27 12.31
CA PRO A 164 -52.00 14.87 12.71
C PRO A 164 -51.23 13.99 11.72
N ILE A 165 -50.41 13.10 12.26
CA ILE A 165 -49.55 12.18 11.52
C ILE A 165 -50.42 11.02 11.03
N THR A 166 -50.64 10.92 9.71
CA THR A 166 -51.31 9.76 9.08
C THR A 166 -50.27 8.82 8.50
N ALA A 167 -50.53 7.50 8.52
CA ALA A 167 -49.58 6.47 8.07
C ALA A 167 -49.08 6.69 6.63
N GLU A 168 -49.95 7.16 5.73
CA GLU A 168 -49.62 7.52 4.34
C GLU A 168 -48.55 8.61 4.25
N LYS A 169 -48.61 9.63 5.12
CA LYS A 169 -47.61 10.71 5.17
C LYS A 169 -46.28 10.23 5.75
N VAL A 170 -46.31 9.28 6.69
CA VAL A 170 -45.10 8.68 7.27
C VAL A 170 -44.36 7.86 6.21
N SER A 171 -45.07 7.00 5.47
CA SER A 171 -44.47 6.19 4.40
C SER A 171 -43.89 7.06 3.28
N ALA A 172 -44.55 8.15 2.90
CA ALA A 172 -44.03 9.10 1.91
C ALA A 172 -42.75 9.84 2.37
N LEU A 173 -42.53 9.99 3.68
CA LEU A 173 -41.36 10.66 4.26
C LEU A 173 -40.25 9.69 4.71
N GLU A 174 -40.56 8.40 4.89
CA GLU A 174 -39.66 7.37 5.43
C GLU A 174 -38.30 7.35 4.72
N ALA A 175 -38.28 7.15 3.41
CA ALA A 175 -37.04 7.06 2.64
C ALA A 175 -36.19 8.35 2.73
N LYS A 176 -36.85 9.52 2.76
CA LYS A 176 -36.19 10.83 2.89
C LYS A 176 -35.63 11.03 4.29
N PHE A 177 -36.37 10.63 5.33
CA PHE A 177 -35.92 10.71 6.71
C PHE A 177 -34.73 9.78 6.98
N ILE A 178 -34.83 8.50 6.60
CA ILE A 178 -33.76 7.51 6.78
C ILE A 178 -32.47 7.94 6.07
N SER A 179 -32.59 8.41 4.81
CA SER A 179 -31.44 8.96 4.06
C SER A 179 -30.80 10.15 4.77
N THR A 180 -31.63 11.09 5.26
CA THR A 180 -31.16 12.29 5.98
C THR A 180 -30.51 11.92 7.32
N ALA A 181 -31.10 10.98 8.06
CA ALA A 181 -30.57 10.49 9.34
C ALA A 181 -29.20 9.81 9.15
N ARG A 182 -29.06 8.94 8.15
CA ARG A 182 -27.78 8.29 7.80
C ARG A 182 -26.67 9.26 7.41
N GLN A 183 -27.00 10.48 6.96
CA GLN A 183 -26.02 11.51 6.60
C GLN A 183 -25.69 12.46 7.77
N GLN A 184 -26.70 12.89 8.53
CA GLN A 184 -26.54 13.93 9.56
C GLN A 184 -26.23 13.36 10.96
N VAL A 185 -26.72 12.17 11.31
CA VAL A 185 -26.48 11.56 12.63
C VAL A 185 -25.11 10.88 12.66
N LYS A 186 -24.09 11.64 13.07
CA LYS A 186 -22.73 11.14 13.32
C LYS A 186 -22.50 10.96 14.82
N PHE A 187 -21.94 9.83 15.22
CA PHE A 187 -21.60 9.50 16.61
C PHE A 187 -20.49 8.43 16.66
N GLY A 188 -19.56 8.55 17.60
CA GLY A 188 -18.40 7.65 17.73
C GLY A 188 -17.23 7.97 16.76
N PRO A 189 -16.13 7.19 16.84
CA PRO A 189 -14.95 7.36 15.98
C PRO A 189 -15.21 6.90 14.54
N SER A 190 -14.39 7.38 13.59
CA SER A 190 -14.55 7.09 12.15
C SER A 190 -14.49 5.60 11.80
N SER A 191 -13.80 4.78 12.59
CA SER A 191 -13.69 3.32 12.43
C SER A 191 -15.01 2.55 12.61
N VAL A 192 -16.05 3.16 13.19
CA VAL A 192 -17.38 2.55 13.38
C VAL A 192 -18.48 3.24 12.56
N THR A 193 -18.11 4.11 11.60
CA THR A 193 -19.07 4.91 10.82
C THR A 193 -20.15 4.07 10.15
N ASP A 194 -19.81 2.88 9.63
CA ASP A 194 -20.78 2.04 8.92
C ASP A 194 -21.68 1.26 9.88
N PHE A 195 -21.18 0.87 11.05
CA PHE A 195 -22.03 0.42 12.18
C PHE A 195 -22.99 1.54 12.63
N THR A 196 -22.52 2.78 12.76
CA THR A 196 -23.37 3.93 13.14
C THR A 196 -24.48 4.15 12.12
N LYS A 197 -24.18 4.20 10.81
CA LYS A 197 -25.19 4.34 9.75
C LYS A 197 -26.21 3.21 9.79
N TRP A 198 -25.75 1.97 9.93
CA TRP A 198 -26.60 0.78 10.01
C TRP A 198 -27.53 0.82 11.23
N LYS A 199 -27.01 1.16 12.42
CA LYS A 199 -27.82 1.25 13.64
C LYS A 199 -28.76 2.45 13.63
N VAL A 200 -28.37 3.57 13.01
CA VAL A 200 -29.25 4.74 12.77
C VAL A 200 -30.43 4.37 11.87
N GLU A 201 -30.21 3.57 10.82
CA GLU A 201 -31.31 3.12 9.96
C GLU A 201 -32.31 2.24 10.71
N ILE A 202 -31.83 1.30 11.54
CA ILE A 202 -32.69 0.44 12.36
C ILE A 202 -33.50 1.29 13.35
N ILE A 203 -32.86 2.18 14.13
CA ILE A 203 -33.56 3.02 15.12
C ILE A 203 -34.52 4.00 14.43
N ALA A 204 -34.20 4.52 13.24
CA ALA A 204 -35.11 5.36 12.47
C ALA A 204 -36.36 4.60 12.02
N LYS A 205 -36.22 3.35 11.57
CA LYS A 205 -37.36 2.47 11.22
C LYS A 205 -38.21 2.15 12.45
N GLU A 206 -37.59 1.70 13.56
CA GLU A 206 -38.27 1.48 14.85
C GLU A 206 -39.09 2.72 15.28
N PHE A 207 -38.49 3.91 15.17
CA PHE A 207 -39.12 5.17 15.55
C PHE A 207 -40.33 5.51 14.66
N LEU A 208 -40.22 5.35 13.34
CA LEU A 208 -41.35 5.60 12.42
C LEU A 208 -42.54 4.67 12.70
N CYS A 209 -42.30 3.38 12.96
CA CYS A 209 -43.35 2.43 13.35
C CYS A 209 -44.08 2.90 14.62
N SER A 210 -43.34 3.36 15.64
CA SER A 210 -43.91 3.87 16.89
C SER A 210 -44.76 5.15 16.75
N LEU A 211 -44.66 5.86 15.62
CA LEU A 211 -45.52 7.01 15.29
C LEU A 211 -46.82 6.61 14.58
N THR A 212 -46.91 5.39 14.06
CA THR A 212 -48.06 4.88 13.27
C THR A 212 -48.95 3.89 14.02
N GLU A 213 -48.46 3.30 15.11
CA GLU A 213 -49.27 2.41 15.95
C GLU A 213 -50.32 3.20 16.77
N PRO A 214 -51.60 2.81 16.75
CA PRO A 214 -52.58 3.38 17.66
C PRO A 214 -52.22 2.96 19.09
N LYS A 215 -52.16 3.93 20.01
CA LYS A 215 -52.03 3.64 21.45
C LYS A 215 -53.31 2.95 21.94
N GLU A 216 -53.32 1.62 21.91
CA GLU A 216 -54.34 0.86 22.62
C GLU A 216 -54.25 1.17 24.12
N LYS A 217 -55.31 1.82 24.62
CA LYS A 217 -55.66 1.80 26.03
C LYS A 217 -56.60 0.62 26.23
N SER A 218 -56.19 -0.36 27.01
CA SER A 218 -57.11 -1.29 27.67
C SER A 218 -56.77 -1.32 29.16
N SER A 219 -57.82 -1.16 29.97
CA SER A 219 -57.75 -0.96 31.42
C SER A 219 -58.33 -2.15 32.18
N ASP A 220 -57.65 -2.50 33.27
CA ASP A 220 -58.18 -3.02 34.54
C ASP A 220 -58.90 -4.38 34.66
N SER A 221 -58.69 -4.95 35.86
CA SER A 221 -59.46 -5.97 36.60
C SER A 221 -59.39 -7.46 36.18
N SER A 222 -59.33 -8.43 37.11
CA SER A 222 -58.98 -8.38 38.56
C SER A 222 -58.67 -9.79 39.14
N ASP A 223 -58.17 -9.77 40.39
CA ASP A 223 -58.29 -10.80 41.47
C ASP A 223 -57.37 -12.04 41.57
N ALA A 224 -56.48 -11.94 42.59
CA ALA A 224 -56.20 -12.87 43.72
C ALA A 224 -55.78 -14.35 43.45
N GLU A 225 -54.76 -14.93 44.10
CA GLU A 225 -54.51 -14.94 45.56
C GLU A 225 -53.03 -14.95 46.03
N GLU A 226 -52.88 -14.44 47.26
CA GLU A 226 -51.85 -14.42 48.31
C GLU A 226 -50.39 -14.98 48.24
N SER A 227 -49.53 -14.17 48.89
CA SER A 227 -48.36 -14.52 49.73
C SER A 227 -47.05 -14.96 49.03
N SER A 228 -45.84 -14.57 49.46
CA SER A 228 -45.34 -13.51 50.38
C SER A 228 -43.81 -13.36 50.14
N VAL A 229 -43.02 -12.41 50.66
CA VAL A 229 -43.18 -11.32 51.66
C VAL A 229 -42.49 -10.04 51.10
N VAL A 230 -42.94 -8.84 51.50
CA VAL A 230 -42.20 -7.57 51.28
C VAL A 230 -41.97 -6.88 52.63
N LEU A 231 -40.74 -6.46 52.93
CA LEU A 231 -40.47 -5.35 53.85
C LEU A 231 -39.22 -4.54 53.44
N SER A 232 -39.45 -3.37 52.85
CA SER A 232 -38.59 -2.19 53.05
C SER A 232 -38.97 -1.49 54.37
N PRO A 233 -38.05 -0.84 55.10
CA PRO A 233 -38.22 0.62 55.24
C PRO A 233 -36.96 1.48 55.50
N VAL A 234 -36.83 2.57 54.72
CA VAL A 234 -36.95 3.98 55.18
C VAL A 234 -36.28 4.46 56.50
N LYS A 235 -35.37 5.45 56.37
CA LYS A 235 -34.94 6.53 57.34
C LYS A 235 -34.26 6.12 58.66
N ARG A 236 -33.15 6.80 59.02
CA ARG A 236 -33.04 8.01 59.92
C ARG A 236 -31.71 8.08 60.72
N LYS A 237 -31.25 9.33 60.93
CA LYS A 237 -30.42 9.87 62.04
C LYS A 237 -28.93 9.47 62.22
N GLN A 238 -28.09 10.51 62.10
CA GLN A 238 -26.85 10.71 62.88
C GLN A 238 -27.17 10.92 64.38
N THR A 239 -26.17 10.65 65.24
CA THR A 239 -25.66 11.38 66.45
C THR A 239 -24.89 10.36 67.32
N GLN A 240 -23.85 10.64 68.12
CA GLN A 240 -22.98 11.79 68.47
C GLN A 240 -21.67 11.16 69.03
N SER A 241 -20.56 11.80 69.39
CA SER A 241 -20.23 12.95 70.26
C SER A 241 -18.68 13.13 70.21
N LEU A 242 -17.95 14.15 70.68
CA LEU A 242 -18.05 15.56 71.15
C LEU A 242 -16.57 16.07 71.07
N THR A 243 -16.15 17.35 71.07
CA THR A 243 -16.54 18.59 71.79
C THR A 243 -16.12 19.86 71.01
N ASP A 244 -16.98 20.89 71.03
CA ASP A 244 -16.72 22.32 71.38
C ASP A 244 -15.63 23.19 70.67
N THR A 245 -15.79 24.51 70.41
CA THR A 245 -16.92 25.47 70.49
C THR A 245 -16.69 26.72 69.61
N ASN A 246 -17.77 27.48 69.34
CA ASN A 246 -17.83 28.95 69.06
C ASN A 246 -17.44 29.61 67.70
N ASN A 247 -18.49 30.12 67.02
CA ASN A 247 -18.74 31.54 66.65
C ASN A 247 -18.61 32.12 65.20
N MET A 248 -19.62 32.97 64.88
CA MET A 248 -19.76 34.02 63.83
C MET A 248 -19.91 33.65 62.33
N ARG A 249 -20.42 34.54 61.44
CA ARG A 249 -21.68 35.34 61.38
C ARG A 249 -21.82 36.05 59.99
N LEU A 250 -23.00 36.00 59.36
CA LEU A 250 -23.56 36.97 58.37
C LEU A 250 -22.95 37.13 56.93
N THR A 251 -23.65 37.95 56.11
CA THR A 251 -23.82 37.93 54.63
C THR A 251 -23.67 39.37 54.01
N PRO A 252 -24.26 39.80 52.85
CA PRO A 252 -24.16 39.42 51.40
C PRO A 252 -23.93 40.63 50.42
N ARG A 253 -24.15 40.42 49.07
CA ARG A 253 -24.41 41.41 47.94
C ARG A 253 -23.17 41.90 47.12
N LYS A 254 -23.23 42.33 45.82
CA LYS A 254 -24.24 42.37 44.70
C LYS A 254 -23.55 42.58 43.30
N LYS A 255 -24.28 42.30 42.20
CA LYS A 255 -24.04 42.65 40.73
C LYS A 255 -24.39 44.15 40.41
N PRO A 256 -24.13 44.81 39.22
CA PRO A 256 -24.64 44.42 37.85
C PRO A 256 -24.06 45.07 36.50
N ARG A 257 -24.64 44.66 35.33
CA ARG A 257 -24.80 45.30 33.95
C ARG A 257 -23.53 45.75 33.14
N SER A 258 -23.36 45.69 31.78
CA SER A 258 -24.16 45.56 30.53
C SER A 258 -24.65 46.92 29.90
N ASP A 259 -24.69 47.25 28.57
CA ASP A 259 -24.72 46.54 27.24
C ASP A 259 -24.20 47.45 26.03
N ILE A 260 -24.34 47.03 24.73
CA ILE A 260 -24.54 47.81 23.43
C ILE A 260 -23.50 47.81 22.24
N ALA A 261 -24.02 47.52 21.02
CA ALA A 261 -23.69 47.93 19.60
C ALA A 261 -22.49 47.45 18.73
N ALA A 262 -22.78 47.38 17.41
CA ALA A 262 -21.92 47.40 16.20
C ALA A 262 -22.44 48.56 15.27
N PRO A 263 -21.80 49.05 14.17
CA PRO A 263 -21.22 48.27 13.05
C PRO A 263 -20.04 48.93 12.24
N SER A 264 -19.78 48.41 11.02
CA SER A 264 -19.28 49.06 9.79
C SER A 264 -17.85 48.79 9.24
N ASP A 265 -17.85 48.19 8.04
CA ASP A 265 -17.11 48.50 6.78
C ASP A 265 -15.57 48.63 6.65
N LYS A 266 -15.08 47.76 5.73
CA LYS A 266 -14.21 48.03 4.54
C LYS A 266 -12.68 47.76 4.54
N ASP A 267 -12.29 47.41 3.31
CA ASP A 267 -10.99 47.37 2.63
C ASP A 267 -9.94 46.24 2.87
N SER A 268 -9.86 45.41 1.81
CA SER A 268 -8.66 44.71 1.31
C SER A 268 -7.71 45.72 0.62
N PRO A 269 -6.41 45.46 0.26
CA PRO A 269 -5.93 44.15 -0.27
C PRO A 269 -4.42 43.75 -0.13
N ARG A 270 -4.16 42.48 -0.51
CA ARG A 270 -3.00 41.92 -1.26
C ARG A 270 -1.53 42.10 -0.77
N LYS A 271 -0.85 40.93 -0.72
CA LYS A 271 0.56 40.62 -1.08
C LYS A 271 1.71 41.25 -0.28
N SER A 272 2.59 40.39 0.26
CA SER A 272 4.02 40.42 -0.13
C SER A 272 4.75 39.12 0.21
N SER A 273 5.68 38.76 -0.68
CA SER A 273 6.70 37.72 -0.52
C SER A 273 8.02 38.36 -0.05
N LEU A 274 8.81 37.68 0.78
CA LEU A 274 10.20 38.09 1.04
C LEU A 274 11.18 36.92 0.97
N ARG A 275 12.28 37.16 0.25
CA ARG A 275 13.39 36.24 -0.06
C ARG A 275 14.65 36.91 0.48
N LEU A 276 15.47 36.21 1.26
CA LEU A 276 16.72 36.76 1.82
C LEU A 276 17.94 36.01 1.28
N LYS A 277 18.94 36.77 0.81
CA LYS A 277 20.32 36.31 0.56
C LYS A 277 21.23 36.76 1.73
N PRO A 278 22.37 36.08 1.99
CA PRO A 278 23.23 36.37 3.14
C PRO A 278 24.15 37.57 2.92
N ARG A 279 24.62 38.18 4.02
CA ARG A 279 25.67 39.20 4.06
C ARG A 279 26.98 38.64 4.65
N THR A 280 28.10 39.08 4.08
CA THR A 280 29.47 38.96 4.63
C THR A 280 29.76 40.05 5.67
N PRO A 281 30.69 39.81 6.62
CA PRO A 281 31.44 40.85 7.33
C PRO A 281 32.90 40.96 6.82
N VAL A 282 33.56 42.10 7.07
CA VAL A 282 34.88 42.51 6.52
C VAL A 282 35.64 43.40 7.55
N LYS A 283 36.99 43.44 7.46
CA LYS A 283 37.99 44.32 8.13
C LYS A 283 38.40 43.97 9.59
N ALA A 284 39.65 44.17 10.04
CA ALA A 284 40.89 44.63 9.37
C ALA A 284 42.20 44.19 10.09
N ASP A 285 43.29 44.09 9.30
CA ASP A 285 44.73 44.38 9.54
C ASP A 285 45.48 44.05 10.85
N VAL A 286 46.68 43.44 10.72
CA VAL A 286 48.00 44.04 11.09
C VAL A 286 49.19 43.20 10.55
N VAL A 287 50.29 43.90 10.26
CA VAL A 287 51.61 43.52 9.69
C VAL A 287 52.36 42.38 10.43
N GLY A 288 53.16 41.56 9.72
CA GLY A 288 54.26 40.82 10.36
C GLY A 288 55.02 39.73 9.57
N LEU A 289 56.09 40.12 8.88
CA LEU A 289 57.38 39.40 8.69
C LEU A 289 57.42 37.91 8.24
N SER A 290 58.21 37.65 7.18
CA SER A 290 58.93 36.37 6.99
C SER A 290 60.30 36.42 7.67
N PRO A 291 60.98 35.28 7.87
CA PRO A 291 62.17 35.06 7.01
C PRO A 291 62.48 33.58 6.66
N ARG A 292 63.27 33.42 5.58
CA ARG A 292 64.44 32.52 5.34
C ARG A 292 64.53 31.14 6.05
N ALA A 293 65.14 30.08 5.50
CA ALA A 293 65.62 29.66 4.17
C ALA A 293 66.11 28.19 4.36
N SER A 294 66.90 27.46 3.54
CA SER A 294 67.54 27.61 2.22
C SER A 294 68.04 26.21 1.79
N ASN A 295 68.18 25.94 0.48
CA ASN A 295 69.46 25.51 -0.11
C ASN A 295 69.40 25.43 -1.66
N LEU A 296 70.55 25.69 -2.28
CA LEU A 296 70.76 25.89 -3.72
C LEU A 296 71.32 24.62 -4.42
N HIS A 297 71.48 24.77 -5.75
CA HIS A 297 72.43 24.10 -6.66
C HIS A 297 71.95 22.82 -7.39
N ASP A 298 72.34 22.58 -8.64
CA ASP A 298 72.71 23.50 -9.75
C ASP A 298 72.81 22.68 -11.07
N ARG A 299 72.79 23.38 -12.23
CA ARG A 299 73.47 23.01 -13.50
C ARG A 299 73.13 21.71 -14.27
N THR A 300 72.75 21.95 -15.53
CA THR A 300 72.97 21.12 -16.75
C THR A 300 74.47 21.16 -17.17
N PRO A 301 74.97 20.70 -18.36
CA PRO A 301 74.34 20.06 -19.55
C PRO A 301 75.14 18.89 -20.20
N THR A 302 74.66 18.31 -21.31
CA THR A 302 75.37 18.34 -22.64
C THR A 302 74.69 17.56 -23.80
N LYS A 303 74.48 18.27 -24.94
CA LYS A 303 74.64 17.86 -26.37
C LYS A 303 73.85 16.64 -26.93
N ARG A 304 73.39 16.59 -28.20
CA ARG A 304 73.80 17.34 -29.43
C ARG A 304 72.68 17.35 -30.52
N THR A 305 72.41 18.52 -31.11
CA THR A 305 72.09 18.84 -32.54
C THR A 305 71.08 18.02 -33.39
N GLY A 306 70.12 18.73 -34.02
CA GLY A 306 69.42 18.29 -35.26
C GLY A 306 68.16 19.11 -35.64
N MET A 307 68.22 19.90 -36.72
CA MET A 307 67.14 20.71 -37.34
C MET A 307 66.97 20.25 -38.83
N PRO A 308 66.01 20.75 -39.66
CA PRO A 308 64.59 21.09 -39.46
C PRO A 308 63.65 20.65 -40.63
N ALA A 309 62.39 21.14 -40.63
CA ALA A 309 61.60 21.60 -41.80
C ALA A 309 60.63 20.69 -42.63
N THR A 310 59.33 21.06 -42.54
CA THR A 310 58.31 21.28 -43.62
C THR A 310 58.03 20.30 -44.78
N HIS A 311 56.80 19.73 -44.78
CA HIS A 311 55.82 19.65 -45.91
C HIS A 311 56.22 18.99 -47.27
N PRO A 312 55.36 18.86 -48.32
CA PRO A 312 53.89 19.06 -48.47
C PRO A 312 53.11 17.96 -49.28
N LYS A 313 51.79 18.17 -49.47
CA LYS A 313 50.94 17.84 -50.66
C LYS A 313 50.58 16.36 -50.99
N ALA A 314 49.52 16.04 -51.76
CA ALA A 314 48.17 16.63 -52.00
C ALA A 314 47.41 15.83 -53.11
N LYS A 315 46.12 16.18 -53.34
CA LYS A 315 45.29 15.98 -54.56
C LYS A 315 44.55 14.62 -54.68
N HIS A 316 43.21 14.63 -54.65
CA HIS A 316 42.22 14.69 -55.77
C HIS A 316 42.05 13.33 -56.51
N ALA A 317 40.89 12.95 -57.07
CA ALA A 317 39.72 13.74 -57.45
C ALA A 317 38.37 13.02 -57.27
N CYS A 318 37.33 13.84 -57.41
CA CYS A 318 35.89 13.59 -57.46
C CYS A 318 35.34 12.66 -58.57
N LEU A 319 34.08 12.22 -58.31
CA LEU A 319 32.86 12.36 -59.14
C LEU A 319 32.22 11.15 -59.87
N SER A 320 30.87 11.15 -59.77
CA SER A 320 29.84 10.65 -60.72
C SER A 320 29.74 9.14 -61.03
N SER A 321 28.56 8.57 -61.34
CA SER A 321 27.13 8.97 -61.19
C SER A 321 26.23 7.78 -61.61
N SER A 322 24.89 7.95 -61.51
CA SER A 322 23.81 7.10 -62.12
C SER A 322 23.77 5.62 -61.72
N VAL A 323 22.77 5.09 -60.98
CA VAL A 323 21.30 5.10 -61.19
C VAL A 323 20.88 4.35 -62.45
N ASP A 324 20.23 3.20 -62.31
CA ASP A 324 18.85 3.00 -62.80
C ASP A 324 18.15 1.74 -62.25
N GLU A 325 16.82 1.70 -62.37
CA GLU A 325 15.89 0.75 -61.76
C GLU A 325 15.48 -0.43 -62.67
N ALA A 326 14.95 -1.52 -62.07
CA ALA A 326 13.80 -2.35 -62.52
C ALA A 326 13.80 -3.68 -61.72
N GLN A 327 12.86 -3.96 -60.82
CA GLN A 327 11.45 -4.33 -60.97
C GLN A 327 11.18 -5.80 -61.37
N ARG A 328 10.36 -6.47 -60.51
CA ARG A 328 9.37 -7.52 -60.83
C ARG A 328 9.88 -8.91 -61.25
N ASP A 329 9.14 -10.02 -61.06
CA ASP A 329 7.80 -10.25 -60.48
C ASP A 329 7.76 -11.57 -59.67
N ALA A 330 6.63 -11.87 -59.02
CA ALA A 330 6.39 -13.11 -58.25
C ALA A 330 5.94 -14.31 -59.12
N ASP A 331 6.04 -15.55 -58.62
CA ASP A 331 4.83 -16.38 -58.37
C ASP A 331 5.03 -17.80 -57.75
N VAL A 332 4.02 -18.19 -56.95
CA VAL A 332 3.39 -19.54 -56.78
C VAL A 332 4.21 -20.77 -56.30
N LEU A 333 4.04 -21.08 -55.01
CA LEU A 333 3.58 -22.33 -54.33
C LEU A 333 3.47 -23.66 -55.15
N PRO A 334 3.67 -24.88 -54.55
CA PRO A 334 2.79 -25.36 -53.46
C PRO A 334 3.40 -26.29 -52.37
N ALA A 335 2.52 -26.72 -51.47
CA ALA A 335 2.81 -27.39 -50.20
C ALA A 335 3.00 -28.92 -50.28
N GLY A 336 3.66 -29.48 -49.25
CA GLY A 336 3.70 -30.92 -48.96
C GLY A 336 3.95 -31.14 -47.47
N SER A 337 3.08 -31.90 -46.80
CA SER A 337 3.07 -32.03 -45.33
C SER A 337 3.62 -33.38 -44.85
N THR A 338 4.37 -33.39 -43.74
CA THR A 338 4.54 -34.61 -42.93
C THR A 338 4.89 -34.28 -41.48
N LYS A 339 4.17 -34.88 -40.53
CA LYS A 339 4.41 -34.73 -39.07
C LYS A 339 5.46 -35.75 -38.59
N VAL A 340 6.50 -35.31 -37.86
CA VAL A 340 7.28 -36.21 -36.98
C VAL A 340 7.48 -35.61 -35.59
N ARG A 341 6.60 -36.05 -34.69
CA ARG A 341 6.83 -36.41 -33.27
C ARG A 341 8.12 -35.89 -32.58
N LEU A 342 7.95 -34.92 -31.69
CA LEU A 342 8.92 -34.57 -30.65
C LEU A 342 9.19 -35.77 -29.71
N LYS A 343 10.47 -36.00 -29.42
CA LYS A 343 10.93 -36.66 -28.18
C LYS A 343 11.82 -35.68 -27.44
N THR A 344 11.53 -35.51 -26.15
CA THR A 344 12.39 -34.81 -25.19
C THR A 344 13.62 -35.65 -24.88
N ASP A 345 14.80 -35.03 -24.84
CA ASP A 345 15.89 -35.53 -24.00
C ASP A 345 16.68 -34.36 -23.42
N ASP A 346 17.11 -34.53 -22.17
CA ASP A 346 17.55 -33.46 -21.27
C ASP A 346 19.05 -33.62 -21.01
N GLN A 347 19.90 -32.79 -21.63
CA GLN A 347 21.36 -32.83 -21.43
C GLN A 347 21.98 -31.46 -21.17
N ARG A 348 22.63 -31.37 -20.01
CA ARG A 348 23.45 -30.23 -19.57
C ARG A 348 24.71 -30.12 -20.44
N PHE A 349 24.88 -29.01 -21.14
CA PHE A 349 26.14 -28.67 -21.78
C PHE A 349 26.91 -27.60 -20.99
N THR A 350 28.04 -28.01 -20.43
CA THR A 350 29.09 -27.11 -19.97
C THR A 350 29.99 -26.79 -21.16
N PHE A 351 30.30 -25.52 -21.39
CA PHE A 351 31.26 -25.11 -22.42
C PHE A 351 32.31 -24.14 -21.85
N THR A 352 33.57 -24.52 -22.01
CA THR A 352 34.75 -23.69 -21.75
C THR A 352 34.98 -22.70 -22.88
N PHE A 353 35.17 -21.42 -22.54
CA PHE A 353 35.42 -20.37 -23.52
C PHE A 353 36.87 -20.35 -24.02
N HIS A 354 37.06 -20.55 -25.33
CA HIS A 354 38.23 -20.00 -26.02
C HIS A 354 37.99 -18.53 -26.41
N ARG A 355 39.07 -17.76 -26.42
CA ARG A 355 39.07 -16.30 -26.46
C ARG A 355 39.28 -15.80 -27.89
N CYS A 356 38.23 -15.29 -28.54
CA CYS A 356 38.36 -14.57 -29.82
C CYS A 356 37.47 -13.30 -29.83
N SER A 357 37.76 -12.39 -30.76
CA SER A 357 37.32 -10.98 -30.73
C SER A 357 35.95 -10.73 -31.37
N GLU A 358 34.87 -10.79 -30.59
CA GLU A 358 33.50 -10.51 -31.06
C GLU A 358 32.69 -9.62 -30.08
N CYS A 359 32.98 -8.32 -30.02
CA CYS A 359 32.29 -7.41 -29.10
C CYS A 359 30.91 -6.88 -29.60
N ARG A 360 30.51 -7.13 -30.86
CA ARG A 360 29.22 -6.65 -31.41
C ARG A 360 28.07 -7.67 -31.34
N LEU A 361 28.34 -8.97 -31.50
CA LEU A 361 27.30 -10.00 -31.49
C LEU A 361 26.74 -10.25 -30.08
N GLN A 362 27.59 -10.16 -29.05
CA GLN A 362 27.21 -10.49 -27.68
C GLN A 362 26.12 -9.59 -27.10
N SER A 363 25.95 -8.33 -27.54
CA SER A 363 24.88 -7.43 -27.05
C SER A 363 23.47 -7.98 -27.28
N PHE A 364 23.29 -8.74 -28.37
CA PHE A 364 21.99 -9.26 -28.78
C PHE A 364 21.53 -10.46 -27.93
N ASP A 365 22.44 -11.36 -27.53
CA ASP A 365 22.08 -12.59 -26.81
C ASP A 365 21.37 -12.36 -25.47
N VAL A 366 21.74 -11.31 -24.74
CA VAL A 366 21.14 -11.03 -23.41
C VAL A 366 19.69 -10.59 -23.56
N LEU A 367 19.40 -9.66 -24.48
CA LEU A 367 18.01 -9.29 -24.74
C LEU A 367 17.22 -10.43 -25.39
N ILE A 368 17.82 -11.22 -26.30
CA ILE A 368 17.13 -12.38 -26.90
C ILE A 368 16.69 -13.39 -25.83
N LYS A 369 17.45 -13.58 -24.75
CA LYS A 369 16.98 -14.38 -23.59
C LYS A 369 15.75 -13.78 -22.91
N VAL A 370 15.63 -12.45 -22.83
CA VAL A 370 14.42 -11.77 -22.35
C VAL A 370 13.24 -11.99 -23.31
N LEU A 371 13.47 -11.86 -24.62
CA LEU A 371 12.47 -12.11 -25.67
C LEU A 371 11.92 -13.55 -25.67
N LEU A 372 12.73 -14.53 -25.25
CA LEU A 372 12.37 -15.95 -25.21
C LEU A 372 11.61 -16.38 -23.94
N LEU A 373 11.55 -15.53 -22.91
CA LEU A 373 10.97 -15.86 -21.61
C LEU A 373 9.62 -15.18 -21.33
N CYS A 374 9.24 -14.18 -22.12
CA CYS A 374 8.03 -13.37 -21.90
C CYS A 374 6.97 -13.56 -23.00
N PRO A 375 5.67 -13.40 -22.70
CA PRO A 375 4.62 -13.46 -23.72
C PRO A 375 4.80 -12.41 -24.82
N LEU A 376 4.49 -12.77 -26.06
CA LEU A 376 4.52 -11.87 -27.22
C LEU A 376 3.26 -10.98 -27.35
N GLN A 377 2.33 -11.08 -26.39
CA GLN A 377 1.02 -10.43 -26.44
C GLN A 377 1.14 -8.95 -26.06
N THR A 378 0.67 -8.06 -26.94
CA THR A 378 0.63 -6.62 -26.69
C THR A 378 -0.27 -6.30 -25.51
N VAL A 379 0.22 -5.48 -24.58
CA VAL A 379 -0.53 -5.09 -23.38
C VAL A 379 -1.27 -3.79 -23.65
N CYS A 380 -2.61 -3.81 -23.67
CA CYS A 380 -3.43 -2.61 -23.69
C CYS A 380 -3.87 -2.25 -22.25
N LEU A 381 -3.69 -0.99 -21.84
CA LEU A 381 -4.06 -0.49 -20.50
C LEU A 381 -5.13 0.61 -20.62
N LYS A 382 -6.29 0.41 -19.99
CA LYS A 382 -7.40 1.38 -19.97
C LYS A 382 -7.53 2.03 -18.59
N PRO A 383 -7.73 3.36 -18.48
CA PRO A 383 -7.99 4.00 -17.19
C PRO A 383 -9.30 3.46 -16.61
N LEU A 384 -9.25 3.05 -15.34
CA LEU A 384 -10.37 2.43 -14.62
C LEU A 384 -10.88 3.35 -13.50
N HIS A 385 -9.98 3.82 -12.62
CA HIS A 385 -10.33 4.66 -11.47
C HIS A 385 -9.44 5.90 -11.36
N VAL A 386 -10.01 6.98 -10.84
CA VAL A 386 -9.28 8.18 -10.42
C VAL A 386 -9.76 8.56 -9.02
N LEU A 387 -8.86 8.55 -8.03
CA LEU A 387 -9.19 8.63 -6.61
C LEU A 387 -8.41 9.77 -5.93
N GLN A 388 -9.09 10.54 -5.08
CA GLN A 388 -8.50 11.65 -4.30
C GLN A 388 -8.41 11.29 -2.80
N CYS A 389 -7.75 10.16 -2.48
CA CYS A 389 -7.89 9.52 -1.17
C CYS A 389 -7.01 10.10 -0.04
N HIS A 390 -6.01 10.94 -0.33
CA HIS A 390 -5.12 11.51 0.70
C HIS A 390 -5.50 12.92 1.16
N SER A 391 -6.66 13.44 0.73
CA SER A 391 -7.09 14.80 1.07
C SER A 391 -7.04 15.13 2.57
N LYS A 392 -6.48 16.31 2.86
CA LYS A 392 -6.55 16.97 4.16
C LYS A 392 -8.03 17.19 4.53
N ALA A 393 -8.39 16.74 5.74
CA ALA A 393 -9.76 16.73 6.25
C ALA A 393 -10.79 16.10 5.29
N ASP A 394 -10.36 15.17 4.43
CA ASP A 394 -11.20 14.51 3.40
C ASP A 394 -11.90 15.51 2.44
N SER A 395 -11.28 16.68 2.23
CA SER A 395 -11.80 17.74 1.34
C SER A 395 -11.61 17.41 -0.15
N SER A 396 -12.67 17.58 -0.94
CA SER A 396 -12.61 17.45 -2.41
C SER A 396 -11.93 18.62 -3.14
N GLU A 397 -11.50 19.65 -2.39
CA GLU A 397 -10.74 20.80 -2.91
C GLU A 397 -9.23 20.70 -2.62
N ASP A 398 -8.77 19.65 -1.93
CA ASP A 398 -7.35 19.49 -1.62
C ASP A 398 -6.56 18.93 -2.82
N PHE A 399 -6.09 19.83 -3.67
CA PHE A 399 -5.08 19.55 -4.70
C PHE A 399 -3.65 19.93 -4.25
N SER A 400 -3.45 20.21 -2.95
CA SER A 400 -2.17 20.62 -2.37
C SER A 400 -1.34 19.45 -1.81
N THR A 401 -1.99 18.30 -1.59
CA THR A 401 -1.35 17.13 -0.99
C THR A 401 -0.66 16.30 -2.06
N GLN A 402 0.67 16.37 -2.09
CA GLN A 402 1.49 15.57 -3.00
C GLN A 402 1.53 14.11 -2.55
N LEU A 403 1.45 13.20 -3.52
CA LEU A 403 1.58 11.76 -3.34
C LEU A 403 2.98 11.32 -3.77
N TRP A 404 3.59 10.37 -3.05
CA TRP A 404 5.04 10.15 -3.13
C TRP A 404 5.47 8.73 -3.48
N ALA A 405 4.80 7.69 -2.96
CA ALA A 405 5.15 6.31 -3.26
C ALA A 405 3.92 5.40 -3.30
N CYS A 406 3.94 4.45 -4.24
CA CYS A 406 2.98 3.36 -4.32
C CYS A 406 3.70 2.00 -4.46
N ALA A 407 3.09 0.95 -3.93
CA ALA A 407 3.54 -0.42 -4.12
C ALA A 407 2.40 -1.43 -3.95
N PHE A 408 2.40 -2.48 -4.77
CA PHE A 408 1.47 -3.60 -4.61
C PHE A 408 1.88 -4.53 -3.47
N GLN A 409 0.90 -5.10 -2.79
CA GLN A 409 1.13 -6.13 -1.79
C GLN A 409 1.69 -7.40 -2.45
N PRO A 410 2.70 -8.08 -1.87
CA PRO A 410 3.21 -9.35 -2.39
C PRO A 410 2.17 -10.46 -2.29
N LEU A 411 2.16 -11.38 -3.28
CA LEU A 411 1.29 -12.56 -3.22
C LEU A 411 1.67 -13.48 -2.04
N PRO A 412 0.69 -14.14 -1.39
CA PRO A 412 0.95 -15.31 -0.56
C PRO A 412 1.50 -16.46 -1.40
N LEU A 413 2.52 -17.16 -0.89
CA LEU A 413 3.11 -18.36 -1.52
C LEU A 413 2.12 -19.52 -1.73
N SER A 414 0.92 -19.43 -1.15
CA SER A 414 -0.12 -20.47 -1.14
C SER A 414 -1.24 -20.28 -2.18
N THR A 415 -1.26 -19.18 -2.94
CA THR A 415 -2.29 -18.92 -3.97
C THR A 415 -1.65 -18.81 -5.35
N GLY A 416 -1.81 -19.84 -6.19
CA GLY A 416 -1.39 -19.80 -7.58
C GLY A 416 -2.37 -18.99 -8.46
N SER A 417 -1.81 -18.28 -9.45
CA SER A 417 -2.54 -17.61 -10.54
C SER A 417 -3.53 -16.52 -10.11
N GLY A 418 -3.02 -15.43 -9.57
CA GLY A 418 -3.83 -14.25 -9.25
C GLY A 418 -3.06 -13.22 -8.43
N GLY A 419 -2.39 -12.30 -9.12
CA GLY A 419 -1.66 -11.19 -8.51
C GLY A 419 -2.48 -10.38 -7.51
N SER A 420 -1.82 -9.71 -6.56
CA SER A 420 -2.51 -8.90 -5.58
C SER A 420 -3.22 -7.70 -6.24
N ARG A 421 -4.52 -7.56 -5.95
CA ARG A 421 -5.33 -6.38 -6.30
C ARG A 421 -5.10 -5.19 -5.38
N LEU A 422 -4.40 -5.39 -4.25
CA LEU A 422 -4.21 -4.37 -3.21
C LEU A 422 -2.92 -3.58 -3.43
N VAL A 423 -3.06 -2.27 -3.61
CA VAL A 423 -1.96 -1.30 -3.66
C VAL A 423 -1.95 -0.47 -2.37
N ALA A 424 -0.76 -0.16 -1.85
CA ALA A 424 -0.59 0.89 -0.84
C ALA A 424 -0.07 2.15 -1.49
N THR A 425 -0.53 3.30 -1.03
CA THR A 425 -0.13 4.65 -1.48
C THR A 425 0.18 5.54 -0.28
N CYS A 426 1.12 6.47 -0.41
CA CYS A 426 1.41 7.48 0.62
C CYS A 426 1.44 8.91 0.07
N GLY A 427 0.93 9.84 0.88
CA GLY A 427 0.89 11.26 0.56
C GLY A 427 0.37 12.08 1.73
N GLY A 428 0.98 13.25 1.95
CA GLY A 428 0.71 14.07 3.14
C GLY A 428 0.85 13.25 4.45
N ASP A 429 -0.06 13.47 5.38
CA ASP A 429 -0.08 12.80 6.70
C ASP A 429 -0.75 11.41 6.68
N SER A 430 -0.94 10.81 5.50
CA SER A 430 -1.77 9.60 5.34
C SER A 430 -1.18 8.51 4.43
N LEU A 431 -1.56 7.26 4.75
CA LEU A 431 -1.31 6.05 3.97
C LEU A 431 -2.65 5.42 3.63
N CYS A 432 -2.86 5.05 2.37
CA CYS A 432 -4.07 4.37 1.94
C CYS A 432 -3.72 2.97 1.42
N VAL A 433 -4.61 2.01 1.65
CA VAL A 433 -4.61 0.71 0.97
C VAL A 433 -5.88 0.66 0.14
N ILE A 434 -5.73 0.39 -1.16
CA ILE A 434 -6.77 0.53 -2.17
C ILE A 434 -6.90 -0.81 -2.90
N ASP A 435 -8.12 -1.25 -3.15
CA ASP A 435 -8.41 -2.33 -4.11
C ASP A 435 -8.52 -1.74 -5.52
N CYS A 436 -7.63 -2.16 -6.41
CA CYS A 436 -7.54 -1.67 -7.78
C CYS A 436 -8.74 -2.09 -8.65
N GLU A 437 -9.46 -3.16 -8.31
CA GLU A 437 -10.65 -3.57 -9.09
C GLU A 437 -11.86 -2.71 -8.74
N THR A 438 -12.17 -2.56 -7.45
CA THR A 438 -13.35 -1.83 -6.96
C THR A 438 -13.13 -0.32 -6.81
N GLY A 439 -11.88 0.15 -6.78
CA GLY A 439 -11.53 1.54 -6.49
C GLY A 439 -11.72 1.92 -5.01
N MET A 440 -12.04 0.95 -4.14
CA MET A 440 -12.34 1.20 -2.74
C MET A 440 -11.06 1.39 -1.90
N VAL A 441 -11.06 2.41 -1.04
CA VAL A 441 -10.03 2.63 -0.02
C VAL A 441 -10.30 1.70 1.16
N MET A 442 -9.68 0.52 1.13
CA MET A 442 -9.83 -0.55 2.14
C MET A 442 -9.34 -0.15 3.54
N LYS A 443 -8.28 0.68 3.62
CA LYS A 443 -7.72 1.22 4.87
C LYS A 443 -7.17 2.63 4.63
N LYS A 444 -7.30 3.53 5.61
CA LYS A 444 -6.61 4.83 5.65
C LYS A 444 -5.97 5.03 7.03
N TYR A 445 -4.65 5.02 7.08
CA TYR A 445 -3.86 5.34 8.28
C TYR A 445 -3.50 6.82 8.22
N LYS A 446 -3.62 7.53 9.35
CA LYS A 446 -3.32 8.96 9.44
C LYS A 446 -2.48 9.24 10.67
N VAL A 447 -1.41 10.03 10.51
CA VAL A 447 -0.51 10.40 11.60
C VAL A 447 -0.24 11.90 11.55
N SER A 448 -0.95 12.64 12.41
CA SER A 448 -0.80 14.10 12.53
C SER A 448 0.68 14.51 12.71
N GLY A 449 1.13 15.45 11.87
CA GLY A 449 2.51 15.98 11.92
C GLY A 449 3.58 15.09 11.27
N GLU A 450 3.20 13.96 10.66
CA GLU A 450 4.05 13.23 9.71
C GLU A 450 3.76 13.71 8.28
N GLU A 451 4.75 13.61 7.39
CA GLU A 451 4.52 13.57 5.93
C GLU A 451 5.22 12.34 5.38
N PHE A 452 4.47 11.43 4.75
CA PHE A 452 5.01 10.17 4.24
C PHE A 452 5.58 10.33 2.84
N PHE A 453 6.85 9.99 2.66
CA PHE A 453 7.57 10.10 1.39
C PHE A 453 7.85 8.72 0.76
N SER A 454 7.90 7.66 1.56
CA SER A 454 8.18 6.32 1.05
C SER A 454 7.47 5.23 1.85
N LEU A 455 7.13 4.15 1.15
CA LEU A 455 6.52 2.94 1.69
C LEU A 455 7.11 1.70 1.03
N ALA A 456 7.05 0.56 1.71
CA ALA A 456 7.42 -0.73 1.17
C ALA A 456 6.58 -1.84 1.79
N TRP A 457 6.13 -2.79 0.97
CA TRP A 457 5.51 -4.02 1.44
C TRP A 457 6.53 -5.12 1.69
N SER A 458 6.19 -6.03 2.59
CA SER A 458 6.90 -7.29 2.79
C SER A 458 5.96 -8.41 3.22
N THR A 459 6.50 -9.62 3.30
CA THR A 459 5.88 -10.76 3.97
C THR A 459 6.83 -11.28 5.05
N VAL A 460 6.38 -11.31 6.29
CA VAL A 460 7.14 -11.83 7.45
C VAL A 460 6.42 -13.04 8.07
N LEU A 461 7.10 -13.76 8.96
CA LEU A 461 6.48 -14.82 9.74
C LEU A 461 5.75 -14.22 10.94
N MET A 462 4.52 -14.69 11.19
CA MET A 462 3.71 -14.34 12.34
C MET A 462 3.44 -15.57 13.21
N SER A 463 3.78 -15.48 14.50
CA SER A 463 3.35 -16.46 15.50
C SER A 463 1.93 -16.14 15.95
N ARG A 464 1.11 -17.17 16.13
CA ARG A 464 -0.32 -17.03 16.46
C ARG A 464 -0.69 -17.41 17.89
N GLY A 465 0.29 -17.85 18.68
CA GLY A 465 0.07 -18.32 20.05
C GLY A 465 -0.41 -19.78 20.09
N GLY A 466 -0.16 -20.45 21.22
CA GLY A 466 -0.28 -21.91 21.32
C GLY A 466 0.70 -22.66 20.41
N ASN A 467 0.54 -23.98 20.28
CA ASN A 467 1.38 -24.83 19.41
C ASN A 467 1.07 -24.68 17.91
N ALA A 468 0.53 -23.53 17.47
CA ALA A 468 0.23 -23.24 16.08
C ALA A 468 1.53 -22.89 15.31
N ALA A 469 1.69 -23.44 14.11
CA ALA A 469 2.82 -23.10 13.25
C ALA A 469 2.77 -21.62 12.82
N ALA A 470 3.94 -20.98 12.75
CA ALA A 470 4.04 -19.59 12.28
C ALA A 470 3.58 -19.48 10.81
N GLN A 471 2.76 -18.48 10.50
CA GLN A 471 2.19 -18.25 9.18
C GLN A 471 2.77 -16.99 8.54
N HIS A 472 2.85 -16.96 7.21
CA HIS A 472 3.28 -15.76 6.49
C HIS A 472 2.18 -14.68 6.51
N CYS A 473 2.50 -13.47 6.97
CA CYS A 473 1.62 -12.30 6.92
C CYS A 473 2.24 -11.14 6.14
N SER A 474 1.41 -10.40 5.40
CA SER A 474 1.85 -9.20 4.68
C SER A 474 1.85 -7.99 5.61
N ILE A 475 2.98 -7.28 5.64
CA ILE A 475 3.19 -6.06 6.42
C ILE A 475 3.57 -4.90 5.51
N LEU A 476 3.27 -3.68 5.98
CA LEU A 476 3.59 -2.42 5.31
C LEU A 476 4.51 -1.62 6.22
N ALA A 477 5.68 -1.24 5.72
CA ALA A 477 6.53 -0.23 6.34
C ALA A 477 6.33 1.11 5.63
N ALA A 478 6.25 2.20 6.39
CA ALA A 478 6.13 3.55 5.85
C ALA A 478 6.95 4.56 6.65
N GLY A 479 7.44 5.60 5.99
CA GLY A 479 8.23 6.66 6.62
C GLY A 479 8.36 7.91 5.76
N GLY A 480 8.99 8.94 6.32
CA GLY A 480 9.14 10.24 5.68
C GLY A 480 9.70 11.29 6.63
N LYS A 481 9.02 12.43 6.72
CA LYS A 481 9.50 13.68 7.33
C LYS A 481 10.19 13.53 8.69
N ARG A 482 9.60 12.76 9.62
CA ARG A 482 10.09 12.67 11.01
C ARG A 482 11.30 11.75 11.20
N GLY A 483 11.74 11.01 10.18
CA GLY A 483 12.84 10.02 10.29
C GLY A 483 12.45 8.71 10.99
N LEU A 484 11.15 8.47 11.14
CA LEU A 484 10.57 7.29 11.78
C LEU A 484 10.12 6.29 10.72
N VAL A 485 10.26 5.00 11.02
CA VAL A 485 9.62 3.90 10.28
C VAL A 485 8.46 3.40 11.12
N LYS A 486 7.28 3.35 10.53
CA LYS A 486 6.08 2.73 11.11
C LYS A 486 5.84 1.38 10.45
N LEU A 487 5.63 0.36 11.27
CA LEU A 487 5.29 -1.00 10.84
C LEU A 487 3.80 -1.23 11.07
N ILE A 488 3.10 -1.63 10.01
CA ILE A 488 1.65 -1.79 9.96
C ILE A 488 1.34 -3.19 9.47
N HIS A 489 0.38 -3.85 10.11
CA HIS A 489 -0.24 -5.09 9.65
C HIS A 489 -1.62 -4.73 9.06
N PRO A 490 -1.76 -4.47 7.74
CA PRO A 490 -2.92 -3.75 7.23
C PRO A 490 -4.22 -4.56 7.29
N ARG A 491 -4.12 -5.89 7.13
CA ARG A 491 -5.21 -6.86 7.33
C ARG A 491 -5.89 -6.69 8.70
N ASN A 492 -5.13 -6.80 9.78
CA ASN A 492 -5.61 -6.67 11.16
C ASN A 492 -5.79 -5.21 11.60
N ASN A 493 -5.44 -4.24 10.74
CA ASN A 493 -5.53 -2.81 10.98
C ASN A 493 -4.72 -2.30 12.19
N VAL A 494 -3.57 -2.92 12.49
CA VAL A 494 -2.71 -2.57 13.63
C VAL A 494 -1.41 -1.92 13.13
N ALA A 495 -1.10 -0.72 13.62
CA ALA A 495 0.25 -0.16 13.56
C ALA A 495 1.01 -0.68 14.80
N TYR A 496 1.82 -1.72 14.62
CA TYR A 496 2.38 -2.50 15.73
C TYR A 496 3.78 -2.07 16.15
N GLY A 497 4.49 -1.31 15.32
CA GLY A 497 5.82 -0.83 15.65
C GLY A 497 6.16 0.54 15.08
N GLU A 498 7.02 1.26 15.81
CA GLU A 498 7.60 2.54 15.38
C GLU A 498 9.03 2.63 15.91
N PHE A 499 10.01 2.75 15.01
CA PHE A 499 11.41 2.97 15.39
C PHE A 499 12.03 4.13 14.60
N ARG A 500 13.04 4.76 15.19
CA ARG A 500 13.74 5.90 14.59
C ARG A 500 14.90 5.42 13.74
N ALA A 501 14.76 5.54 12.42
CA ALA A 501 15.83 5.19 11.48
C ALA A 501 16.83 6.33 11.28
N SER A 502 16.36 7.59 11.22
CA SER A 502 17.24 8.76 11.10
C SER A 502 16.77 9.92 11.99
N ARG A 503 17.65 10.90 12.19
CA ARG A 503 17.28 12.21 12.75
C ARG A 503 16.69 13.17 11.70
N LYS A 504 16.97 12.92 10.41
CA LYS A 504 16.37 13.64 9.27
C LYS A 504 15.27 12.79 8.64
N SER A 505 14.60 13.35 7.64
CA SER A 505 13.56 12.66 6.86
C SER A 505 14.12 11.45 6.11
N LEU A 506 13.28 10.44 5.93
CA LEU A 506 13.59 9.26 5.11
C LEU A 506 13.23 9.57 3.65
N SER A 507 14.12 9.22 2.72
CA SER A 507 13.90 9.33 1.28
C SER A 507 13.34 8.04 0.68
N ILE A 508 13.82 6.88 1.15
CA ILE A 508 13.41 5.58 0.60
C ILE A 508 13.33 4.47 1.66
N LEU A 509 12.31 3.62 1.54
CA LEU A 509 12.19 2.33 2.20
C LEU A 509 12.18 1.21 1.15
N ARG A 510 12.92 0.11 1.38
CA ARG A 510 12.86 -1.08 0.51
C ARG A 510 13.15 -2.35 1.29
N PHE A 511 12.29 -3.34 1.18
CA PHE A 511 12.54 -4.67 1.74
C PHE A 511 13.43 -5.52 0.85
N ASN A 512 14.15 -6.46 1.47
CA ASN A 512 14.86 -7.52 0.77
C ASN A 512 13.85 -8.57 0.26
N HIS A 513 13.83 -8.80 -1.04
CA HIS A 513 12.92 -9.72 -1.71
C HIS A 513 13.15 -11.20 -1.37
N GLN A 514 14.34 -11.58 -0.89
CA GLN A 514 14.63 -12.94 -0.40
C GLN A 514 14.45 -13.10 1.12
N GLN A 515 14.47 -12.00 1.89
CA GLN A 515 14.43 -12.01 3.35
C GLN A 515 13.49 -10.90 3.83
N GLY A 516 12.18 -11.20 3.91
CA GLY A 516 11.16 -10.18 4.15
C GLY A 516 11.25 -9.44 5.49
N ASN A 517 12.02 -9.94 6.46
CA ASN A 517 12.32 -9.26 7.72
C ASN A 517 13.46 -8.23 7.59
N PHE A 518 14.18 -8.17 6.47
CA PHE A 518 15.28 -7.21 6.26
C PHE A 518 14.79 -5.97 5.49
N LEU A 519 14.80 -4.83 6.17
CA LEU A 519 14.39 -3.53 5.65
C LEU A 519 15.61 -2.61 5.45
N PHE A 520 15.73 -2.01 4.27
CA PHE A 520 16.65 -0.91 4.01
C PHE A 520 15.93 0.43 4.12
N THR A 521 16.56 1.40 4.76
CA THR A 521 16.08 2.78 4.90
C THR A 521 17.16 3.75 4.44
N GLY A 522 16.87 4.57 3.42
CA GLY A 522 17.70 5.71 3.01
C GLY A 522 17.16 7.02 3.59
N SER A 523 18.07 7.94 3.93
CA SER A 523 17.72 9.23 4.54
C SER A 523 18.60 10.39 4.07
N TYR A 524 18.05 11.61 4.17
CA TYR A 524 18.71 12.88 3.78
C TYR A 524 19.88 13.30 4.70
N ASP A 525 20.35 12.41 5.58
CA ASP A 525 21.62 12.50 6.30
C ASP A 525 22.75 11.70 5.61
N ASN A 526 22.50 11.31 4.36
CA ASN A 526 23.40 10.59 3.46
C ASN A 526 23.81 9.22 4.03
N LYS A 527 22.81 8.49 4.56
CA LYS A 527 22.98 7.12 5.08
C LYS A 527 21.93 6.18 4.51
N ILE A 528 22.35 4.93 4.34
CA ILE A 528 21.46 3.78 4.16
C ILE A 528 21.71 2.82 5.32
N LEU A 529 20.64 2.47 6.02
CA LEU A 529 20.67 1.54 7.14
C LEU A 529 19.93 0.26 6.78
N MET A 530 20.47 -0.90 7.17
CA MET A 530 19.78 -2.19 7.09
C MET A 530 19.31 -2.61 8.47
N TRP A 531 18.05 -3.02 8.56
CA TRP A 531 17.37 -3.41 9.79
C TRP A 531 16.84 -4.84 9.66
N ASP A 532 17.00 -5.64 10.70
CA ASP A 532 16.14 -6.79 10.94
C ASP A 532 14.94 -6.32 11.77
N ILE A 533 13.74 -6.37 11.21
CA ILE A 533 12.50 -6.03 11.94
C ILE A 533 11.86 -7.27 12.62
N GLY A 534 12.43 -8.46 12.39
CA GLY A 534 11.94 -9.73 12.91
C GLY A 534 10.63 -10.21 12.27
N GLY A 535 10.02 -11.20 12.93
CA GLY A 535 8.63 -11.57 12.71
C GLY A 535 7.68 -10.79 13.63
N VAL A 536 6.38 -11.09 13.53
CA VAL A 536 5.34 -10.55 14.41
C VAL A 536 4.89 -11.66 15.37
N ASP A 537 4.75 -11.41 16.66
CA ASP A 537 4.16 -12.40 17.58
C ASP A 537 2.65 -12.19 17.78
N SER A 538 2.01 -13.09 18.53
CA SER A 538 0.57 -13.03 18.79
C SER A 538 0.15 -11.86 19.68
N GLN A 539 1.11 -11.18 20.30
CA GLN A 539 0.92 -9.99 21.12
C GLN A 539 1.31 -8.71 20.37
N TYR A 540 1.72 -8.82 19.10
CA TYR A 540 2.25 -7.72 18.27
C TYR A 540 3.54 -7.08 18.82
N ASN A 541 4.30 -7.79 19.66
CA ASN A 541 5.65 -7.35 20.00
C ASN A 541 6.54 -7.42 18.74
N TYR A 542 7.46 -6.46 18.62
CA TYR A 542 8.44 -6.40 17.55
C TYR A 542 9.79 -5.97 18.11
N LYS A 543 10.87 -6.29 17.40
CA LYS A 543 12.22 -5.87 17.76
C LYS A 543 13.00 -5.51 16.50
N ALA A 544 13.12 -4.21 16.23
CA ALA A 544 13.98 -3.72 15.15
C ALA A 544 15.45 -3.68 15.62
N VAL A 545 16.34 -4.35 14.90
CA VAL A 545 17.79 -4.40 15.15
C VAL A 545 18.53 -3.84 13.94
N GLN A 546 19.34 -2.80 14.15
CA GLN A 546 20.21 -2.26 13.10
C GLN A 546 21.37 -3.22 12.82
N LEU A 547 21.48 -3.70 11.57
CA LEU A 547 22.49 -4.65 11.14
C LEU A 547 23.71 -3.99 10.46
N LEU A 548 23.48 -2.96 9.65
CA LEU A 548 24.52 -2.33 8.81
C LEU A 548 24.27 -0.83 8.62
N THR A 549 25.35 -0.06 8.50
CA THR A 549 25.35 1.33 8.06
C THR A 549 26.19 1.48 6.79
N LEU A 550 25.61 2.09 5.78
CA LEU A 550 26.32 2.53 4.58
C LEU A 550 26.29 4.05 4.57
N GLU A 551 27.46 4.68 4.51
CA GLU A 551 27.57 6.13 4.32
C GLU A 551 27.69 6.38 2.82
N VAL A 552 26.74 7.13 2.28
CA VAL A 552 26.67 7.48 0.86
C VAL A 552 27.14 8.93 0.68
N SER A 553 27.57 9.30 -0.53
CA SER A 553 28.13 10.63 -0.79
C SER A 553 27.05 11.71 -0.92
N ALA A 554 25.90 11.41 -1.54
CA ALA A 554 24.73 12.29 -1.62
C ALA A 554 23.42 11.59 -1.20
N ALA A 555 22.29 12.29 -1.23
CA ALA A 555 21.01 11.73 -0.78
C ALA A 555 20.60 10.50 -1.61
N PRO A 556 20.23 9.37 -1.00
CA PRO A 556 19.82 8.18 -1.73
C PRO A 556 18.38 8.32 -2.22
N LEU A 557 18.19 8.27 -3.55
CA LEU A 557 16.91 8.45 -4.24
C LEU A 557 16.23 7.10 -4.50
N HIS A 558 16.97 6.16 -5.09
CA HIS A 558 16.50 4.79 -5.34
C HIS A 558 17.51 3.74 -4.87
N ILE A 559 17.00 2.62 -4.35
CA ILE A 559 17.82 1.46 -3.97
C ILE A 559 17.26 0.19 -4.58
N CYS A 560 18.15 -0.61 -5.18
CA CYS A 560 17.82 -1.85 -5.87
C CYS A 560 18.75 -2.98 -5.44
N LEU A 561 18.16 -4.12 -5.09
CA LEU A 561 18.87 -5.36 -4.79
C LEU A 561 18.83 -6.25 -6.05
N PRO A 562 19.97 -6.72 -6.59
CA PRO A 562 19.96 -7.58 -7.78
C PRO A 562 19.23 -8.91 -7.51
N PRO A 563 18.31 -9.38 -8.38
CA PRO A 563 17.44 -10.52 -8.06
C PRO A 563 18.18 -11.86 -7.90
N ALA A 564 19.06 -12.21 -8.84
CA ALA A 564 19.76 -13.50 -8.89
C ALA A 564 21.17 -13.53 -8.28
N SER A 565 21.71 -12.38 -7.87
CA SER A 565 23.03 -12.34 -7.20
C SER A 565 22.91 -12.88 -5.78
N PRO A 566 23.94 -13.57 -5.23
CA PRO A 566 23.99 -13.84 -3.78
C PRO A 566 23.86 -12.52 -3.00
N ARG A 567 23.29 -12.62 -1.78
CA ARG A 567 22.82 -11.60 -0.80
C ARG A 567 23.82 -10.50 -0.40
N THR A 568 24.46 -9.85 -1.36
CA THR A 568 25.81 -9.29 -1.16
C THR A 568 26.07 -7.95 -1.81
N HIS A 569 25.18 -7.44 -2.67
CA HIS A 569 25.34 -6.16 -3.37
C HIS A 569 24.03 -5.37 -3.31
N LEU A 570 24.14 -4.05 -3.14
CA LEU A 570 23.07 -3.07 -3.21
C LEU A 570 23.47 -2.02 -4.26
N LEU A 571 22.61 -1.79 -5.25
CA LEU A 571 22.71 -0.61 -6.12
C LEU A 571 21.95 0.54 -5.47
N THR A 572 22.59 1.71 -5.47
CA THR A 572 22.06 2.95 -4.89
C THR A 572 22.22 4.06 -5.90
N ALA A 573 21.10 4.60 -6.36
CA ALA A 573 21.04 5.83 -7.13
C ALA A 573 20.92 7.03 -6.17
N CYS A 574 21.79 8.01 -6.37
CA CYS A 574 21.94 9.23 -5.58
C CYS A 574 21.87 10.47 -6.48
N GLU A 575 21.77 11.65 -5.85
CA GLU A 575 21.91 12.94 -6.54
C GLU A 575 23.27 13.09 -7.25
N ASP A 576 24.31 12.36 -6.82
CA ASP A 576 25.69 12.46 -7.34
C ASP A 576 26.14 11.25 -8.20
N GLY A 577 25.25 10.31 -8.54
CA GLY A 577 25.60 9.15 -9.35
C GLY A 577 24.92 7.85 -8.98
N LEU A 578 25.34 6.77 -9.64
CA LEU A 578 24.94 5.40 -9.33
C LEU A 578 26.11 4.64 -8.68
N HIS A 579 25.91 4.19 -7.45
CA HIS A 579 26.95 3.52 -6.65
C HIS A 579 26.53 2.09 -6.31
N CYS A 580 27.51 1.21 -6.08
CA CYS A 580 27.28 -0.13 -5.54
C CYS A 580 27.98 -0.34 -4.20
N TYR A 581 27.30 -0.99 -3.26
CA TYR A 581 27.78 -1.28 -1.91
C TYR A 581 27.63 -2.77 -1.58
N SER A 582 28.58 -3.33 -0.82
CA SER A 582 28.49 -4.72 -0.37
C SER A 582 27.65 -4.88 0.91
N THR A 583 26.64 -5.74 0.87
CA THR A 583 25.70 -6.03 1.97
C THR A 583 26.02 -7.30 2.77
N GLN A 584 27.13 -8.00 2.47
CA GLN A 584 27.53 -9.22 3.19
C GLN A 584 27.67 -8.99 4.70
N LEU A 585 26.89 -9.65 5.55
CA LEU A 585 27.09 -9.57 7.00
C LEU A 585 28.34 -10.38 7.40
N GLY A 586 29.38 -9.67 7.86
CA GLY A 586 30.66 -10.29 8.25
C GLY A 586 30.66 -10.75 9.70
N GLY A 587 31.36 -11.84 10.00
CA GLY A 587 31.36 -12.47 11.33
C GLY A 587 32.13 -11.74 12.43
N ASN A 588 32.91 -10.71 12.11
CA ASN A 588 33.71 -9.94 13.08
C ASN A 588 33.26 -8.48 13.14
N ASN A 589 33.19 -7.92 14.36
CA ASN A 589 32.67 -6.59 14.71
C ASN A 589 33.43 -5.36 14.14
N SER A 590 34.36 -5.54 13.21
CA SER A 590 35.16 -4.46 12.63
C SER A 590 34.44 -3.80 11.43
N ALA A 591 34.15 -2.50 11.57
CA ALA A 591 33.53 -1.61 10.60
C ALA A 591 32.01 -1.79 10.35
N LYS A 592 31.21 -1.10 11.18
CA LYS A 592 29.77 -0.84 10.92
C LYS A 592 29.53 0.05 9.69
N ASN A 593 30.53 0.82 9.26
CA ASN A 593 30.50 1.67 8.07
C ASN A 593 31.31 1.00 6.94
N ARG A 594 30.81 1.06 5.70
CA ARG A 594 31.49 0.51 4.51
C ARG A 594 31.69 1.56 3.44
N SER A 595 32.80 1.44 2.70
CA SER A 595 33.06 2.24 1.50
C SER A 595 32.38 1.65 0.27
N LYS A 596 32.13 2.51 -0.74
CA LYS A 596 31.56 2.10 -2.03
C LYS A 596 32.47 1.11 -2.76
N GLU A 597 31.87 0.08 -3.36
CA GLU A 597 32.60 -0.96 -4.10
C GLU A 597 32.92 -0.50 -5.52
N MET A 598 31.94 0.10 -6.20
CA MET A 598 32.10 0.72 -7.52
C MET A 598 31.13 1.88 -7.72
N GLU A 599 31.50 2.77 -8.63
CA GLU A 599 30.69 3.88 -9.16
C GLU A 599 30.42 3.59 -10.64
N ILE A 600 29.18 3.72 -11.10
CA ILE A 600 28.75 3.32 -12.44
C ILE A 600 28.48 4.56 -13.27
N ASN A 601 29.35 4.81 -14.25
CA ASN A 601 29.33 6.02 -15.06
C ASN A 601 28.66 5.74 -16.40
N PHE A 602 27.76 6.62 -16.81
CA PHE A 602 27.08 6.53 -18.11
C PHE A 602 27.87 7.28 -19.18
N PRO A 603 27.82 6.86 -20.47
CA PRO A 603 28.60 7.48 -21.54
C PRO A 603 28.41 8.99 -21.68
N ILE A 604 27.21 9.48 -21.36
CA ILE A 604 26.84 10.90 -21.44
C ILE A 604 27.55 11.79 -20.41
N TYR A 605 28.05 11.23 -19.29
CA TYR A 605 28.82 11.99 -18.28
C TYR A 605 30.12 12.60 -18.83
N LYS A 606 30.56 12.18 -20.04
CA LYS A 606 31.71 12.77 -20.74
C LYS A 606 31.36 14.05 -21.51
N LYS A 607 30.09 14.44 -21.57
CA LYS A 607 29.68 15.76 -22.05
C LYS A 607 29.78 16.74 -20.89
N GLU A 608 30.89 17.46 -20.82
CA GLU A 608 31.05 18.57 -19.88
C GLU A 608 30.13 19.73 -20.32
N ASP A 609 29.03 19.92 -19.59
CA ASP A 609 28.34 21.21 -19.50
C ASP A 609 28.68 21.82 -18.13
N LYS A 610 28.91 23.14 -18.10
CA LYS A 610 29.16 23.87 -16.85
C LYS A 610 27.87 24.30 -16.15
N GLU A 611 26.73 24.19 -16.82
CA GLU A 611 25.43 24.61 -16.28
C GLU A 611 24.60 23.46 -15.67
N HIS A 612 24.88 22.20 -16.05
CA HIS A 612 24.01 21.06 -15.72
C HIS A 612 24.76 19.88 -15.07
N ASP A 613 24.26 19.39 -13.94
CA ASP A 613 24.78 18.17 -13.32
C ASP A 613 24.05 16.92 -13.85
N TYR A 614 24.71 16.22 -14.77
CA TYR A 614 24.21 14.99 -15.38
C TYR A 614 24.35 13.74 -14.50
N HIS A 615 24.95 13.83 -13.31
CA HIS A 615 25.25 12.64 -12.49
C HIS A 615 24.04 12.11 -11.72
N THR A 616 23.06 12.95 -11.36
CA THR A 616 21.84 12.54 -10.64
C THR A 616 21.15 11.35 -11.33
N ILE A 617 20.90 10.26 -10.60
CA ILE A 617 20.06 9.16 -11.08
C ILE A 617 18.75 9.18 -10.31
N ASP A 618 17.69 9.64 -10.97
CA ASP A 618 16.37 9.88 -10.37
C ASP A 618 15.35 8.77 -10.70
N GLY A 619 15.80 7.71 -11.37
CA GLY A 619 15.03 6.48 -11.56
C GLY A 619 15.96 5.28 -11.72
N LEU A 620 15.66 4.18 -11.02
CA LEU A 620 16.42 2.93 -11.08
C LEU A 620 15.49 1.72 -10.80
N SER A 621 15.46 0.75 -11.71
CA SER A 621 14.76 -0.52 -11.49
C SER A 621 15.33 -1.67 -12.35
N PHE A 622 15.29 -2.90 -11.83
CA PHE A 622 15.66 -4.11 -12.59
C PHE A 622 14.49 -4.58 -13.46
N LEU A 623 14.74 -4.78 -14.75
CA LEU A 623 13.78 -5.40 -15.67
C LEU A 623 13.90 -6.94 -15.65
N THR A 624 15.12 -7.46 -15.52
CA THR A 624 15.41 -8.89 -15.38
C THR A 624 16.57 -9.09 -14.40
N ASP A 625 17.08 -10.31 -14.23
CA ASP A 625 18.26 -10.59 -13.40
C ASP A 625 19.53 -9.84 -13.85
N ASP A 626 19.60 -9.43 -15.12
CA ASP A 626 20.74 -8.73 -15.71
C ASP A 626 20.41 -7.33 -16.25
N VAL A 627 19.24 -7.13 -16.84
CA VAL A 627 18.89 -5.85 -17.50
C VAL A 627 18.35 -4.86 -16.46
N VAL A 628 19.01 -3.71 -16.36
CA VAL A 628 18.62 -2.60 -15.47
C VAL A 628 18.17 -1.41 -16.31
N ALA A 629 17.10 -0.76 -15.88
CA ALA A 629 16.65 0.53 -16.40
C ALA A 629 17.05 1.64 -15.43
N SER A 630 17.67 2.72 -15.94
CA SER A 630 18.02 3.90 -15.15
C SER A 630 17.83 5.21 -15.90
N LYS A 631 17.48 6.27 -15.17
CA LYS A 631 17.07 7.58 -15.70
C LYS A 631 17.78 8.73 -14.96
N ASN A 632 18.03 9.80 -15.71
CA ASN A 632 18.24 11.16 -15.22
C ASN A 632 17.23 12.05 -15.95
N TYR A 633 16.63 13.01 -15.25
CA TYR A 633 15.57 13.85 -15.77
C TYR A 633 15.97 14.73 -16.98
N LEU A 634 17.23 15.19 -17.05
CA LEU A 634 17.76 16.04 -18.11
C LEU A 634 18.15 15.28 -19.40
N HIS A 635 18.24 13.94 -19.38
CA HIS A 635 18.77 13.19 -20.51
C HIS A 635 17.75 12.94 -21.64
N GLY A 636 16.45 13.15 -21.41
CA GLY A 636 15.40 12.84 -22.40
C GLY A 636 15.30 11.36 -22.75
N CYS A 637 15.97 10.47 -22.01
CA CYS A 637 16.02 9.05 -22.28
C CYS A 637 16.24 8.20 -21.03
N ILE A 638 15.82 6.93 -21.11
CA ILE A 638 16.06 5.89 -20.12
C ILE A 638 17.12 4.93 -20.69
N TYR A 639 18.19 4.69 -19.93
CA TYR A 639 19.24 3.74 -20.33
C TYR A 639 18.87 2.33 -19.88
N LEU A 640 18.91 1.37 -20.81
CA LEU A 640 18.95 -0.05 -20.51
C LEU A 640 20.39 -0.54 -20.55
N TRP A 641 20.85 -1.22 -19.50
CA TRP A 641 22.23 -1.69 -19.39
C TRP A 641 22.35 -3.04 -18.67
N SER A 642 23.44 -3.76 -18.93
CA SER A 642 23.70 -5.10 -18.36
C SER A 642 24.47 -4.99 -17.03
N TRP A 643 23.87 -5.49 -15.95
CA TRP A 643 24.46 -5.52 -14.61
C TRP A 643 25.71 -6.42 -14.55
N SER A 644 25.61 -7.66 -15.01
CA SER A 644 26.71 -8.65 -14.97
C SER A 644 27.91 -8.19 -15.77
N ARG A 645 27.71 -7.60 -16.97
CA ARG A 645 28.80 -7.10 -17.82
C ARG A 645 29.42 -5.82 -17.27
N THR A 646 28.64 -4.96 -16.63
CA THR A 646 29.16 -3.77 -15.94
C THR A 646 29.98 -4.19 -14.72
N LYS A 647 29.46 -5.11 -13.91
CA LYS A 647 30.14 -5.66 -12.73
C LYS A 647 31.41 -6.46 -13.06
N ALA A 648 31.47 -7.12 -14.22
CA ALA A 648 32.64 -7.87 -14.66
C ALA A 648 33.83 -6.98 -15.08
N GLN A 649 33.62 -5.67 -15.24
CA GLN A 649 34.73 -4.72 -15.46
C GLN A 649 35.57 -4.56 -14.20
N ARG A 650 36.86 -4.29 -14.38
CA ARG A 650 37.74 -3.92 -13.27
C ARG A 650 37.53 -2.45 -12.93
N PRO A 651 37.16 -2.09 -11.68
CA PRO A 651 37.03 -0.69 -11.28
C PRO A 651 38.35 0.07 -11.44
N ASP A 652 38.27 1.36 -11.78
CA ASP A 652 39.44 2.25 -11.80
C ASP A 652 40.11 2.27 -10.42
N LYS A 653 41.45 2.17 -10.39
CA LYS A 653 42.25 2.20 -9.16
C LYS A 653 42.09 3.49 -8.36
N LYS A 654 41.78 4.62 -9.01
CA LYS A 654 41.70 5.95 -8.40
C LYS A 654 40.31 6.23 -7.82
N ASN A 655 39.25 6.04 -8.62
CA ASN A 655 37.88 6.43 -8.26
C ASN A 655 36.91 5.25 -8.06
N ARG A 656 37.32 4.01 -8.33
CA ARG A 656 36.43 2.82 -8.42
C ARG A 656 35.32 2.94 -9.47
N ALA A 657 35.50 3.80 -10.48
CA ALA A 657 34.56 3.96 -11.57
C ALA A 657 34.59 2.76 -12.55
N VAL A 658 33.42 2.38 -13.05
CA VAL A 658 33.20 1.45 -14.18
C VAL A 658 32.22 2.07 -15.17
N SER A 659 32.28 1.71 -16.46
CA SER A 659 31.35 2.24 -17.46
C SER A 659 30.12 1.35 -17.59
N ALA A 660 28.91 1.91 -17.53
CA ALA A 660 27.68 1.15 -17.77
C ALA A 660 27.70 0.50 -19.16
N VAL A 661 27.45 -0.82 -19.23
CA VAL A 661 27.34 -1.53 -20.51
C VAL A 661 25.94 -1.32 -21.06
N VAL A 662 25.73 -0.17 -21.70
CA VAL A 662 24.47 0.23 -22.33
C VAL A 662 24.12 -0.74 -23.46
N LEU A 663 22.89 -1.24 -23.41
CA LEU A 663 22.26 -2.15 -24.37
C LEU A 663 21.29 -1.39 -25.29
N ALA A 664 20.58 -0.40 -24.74
CA ALA A 664 19.64 0.45 -25.48
C ALA A 664 19.41 1.79 -24.77
N GLU A 665 18.92 2.77 -25.53
CA GLU A 665 18.41 4.05 -25.05
C GLU A 665 16.92 4.12 -25.43
N LEU A 666 16.03 4.42 -24.49
CA LEU A 666 14.60 4.59 -24.72
C LEU A 666 14.25 6.09 -24.70
N GLN A 667 13.57 6.59 -25.72
CA GLN A 667 13.13 7.98 -25.82
C GLN A 667 12.04 8.27 -24.78
N TRP A 668 12.31 9.22 -23.88
CA TRP A 668 11.38 9.70 -22.86
C TRP A 668 11.15 11.22 -23.01
N ALA A 669 10.43 11.84 -22.06
CA ALA A 669 10.16 13.27 -22.07
C ALA A 669 11.41 14.11 -21.78
N ASN A 670 11.51 15.27 -22.42
CA ASN A 670 12.45 16.33 -22.05
C ASN A 670 11.79 17.20 -20.98
N THR A 671 12.37 17.25 -19.77
CA THR A 671 11.86 18.03 -18.65
C THR A 671 13.00 18.46 -17.72
N GLU A 672 12.77 19.53 -16.97
CA GLU A 672 13.66 20.01 -15.90
C GLU A 672 13.18 19.55 -14.51
N ILE A 673 12.06 18.82 -14.42
CA ILE A 673 11.51 18.33 -13.15
C ILE A 673 12.16 16.99 -12.78
N PRO A 674 12.92 16.90 -11.66
CA PRO A 674 13.52 15.67 -11.19
C PRO A 674 12.54 14.78 -10.43
N TYR A 675 12.96 13.55 -10.14
CA TYR A 675 12.27 12.59 -9.26
C TYR A 675 10.93 12.09 -9.83
N LEU A 676 10.81 12.11 -11.15
CA LEU A 676 9.66 11.58 -11.88
C LEU A 676 9.77 10.05 -12.04
N ALA A 677 8.62 9.39 -11.90
CA ALA A 677 8.56 7.96 -11.66
C ALA A 677 9.16 7.09 -12.79
N LEU A 678 10.01 6.11 -12.43
CA LEU A 678 10.40 4.99 -13.29
C LEU A 678 10.12 3.66 -12.58
N ASN A 679 9.45 2.72 -13.23
CA ASN A 679 9.27 1.37 -12.71
C ASN A 679 9.21 0.32 -13.83
N THR A 680 9.39 -0.95 -13.47
CA THR A 680 9.44 -2.10 -14.39
C THR A 680 8.51 -3.21 -13.91
N CYS A 681 8.00 -4.00 -14.85
CA CYS A 681 7.31 -5.26 -14.57
C CYS A 681 8.10 -6.41 -15.23
N PRO A 682 9.00 -7.08 -14.48
CA PRO A 682 9.85 -8.16 -15.01
C PRO A 682 9.08 -9.30 -15.68
N GLY A 683 7.93 -9.70 -15.10
CA GLY A 683 7.13 -10.82 -15.60
C GLY A 683 6.53 -10.60 -17.01
N GLN A 684 6.49 -9.36 -17.50
CA GLN A 684 5.98 -9.00 -18.83
C GLN A 684 7.02 -8.20 -19.64
N ALA A 685 8.29 -8.14 -19.20
CA ALA A 685 9.34 -7.33 -19.79
C ALA A 685 8.90 -5.87 -20.13
N TYR A 686 8.10 -5.27 -19.24
CA TYR A 686 7.46 -3.97 -19.44
C TYR A 686 8.12 -2.88 -18.59
N ILE A 687 8.20 -1.66 -19.12
CA ILE A 687 8.78 -0.49 -18.46
C ILE A 687 7.77 0.65 -18.56
N VAL A 688 7.58 1.40 -17.48
CA VAL A 688 6.76 2.61 -17.47
C VAL A 688 7.51 3.75 -16.78
N CYS A 689 7.46 4.92 -17.41
CA CYS A 689 7.99 6.16 -16.86
C CYS A 689 6.94 7.28 -16.93
N GLY A 690 6.73 7.99 -15.83
CA GLY A 690 5.89 9.18 -15.78
C GLY A 690 6.59 10.41 -16.38
N ASP A 691 5.82 11.47 -16.67
CA ASP A 691 6.36 12.80 -16.97
C ASP A 691 5.68 13.93 -16.18
N ASP A 692 6.12 15.16 -16.44
CA ASP A 692 5.65 16.41 -15.84
C ASP A 692 4.28 16.89 -16.37
N LYS A 693 3.69 16.20 -17.35
CA LYS A 693 2.42 16.56 -18.00
C LYS A 693 1.30 15.58 -17.67
N GLY A 694 1.59 14.53 -16.90
CA GLY A 694 0.61 13.52 -16.50
C GLY A 694 0.58 12.29 -17.40
N ARG A 695 1.54 12.15 -18.34
CA ARG A 695 1.58 11.05 -19.29
C ARG A 695 2.44 9.90 -18.78
N LEU A 696 2.09 8.68 -19.19
CA LEU A 696 2.88 7.48 -18.90
C LEU A 696 3.49 6.95 -20.19
N TRP A 697 4.80 7.04 -20.28
CA TRP A 697 5.60 6.51 -21.38
C TRP A 697 5.86 5.02 -21.13
N THR A 698 5.35 4.15 -22.01
CA THR A 698 5.43 2.70 -21.83
C THR A 698 6.32 2.05 -22.89
N TYR A 699 6.99 0.97 -22.52
CA TYR A 699 7.89 0.22 -23.39
C TYR A 699 7.73 -1.28 -23.13
N HIS A 700 7.25 -2.02 -24.12
CA HIS A 700 7.25 -3.48 -24.11
C HIS A 700 8.52 -3.98 -24.78
N VAL A 701 9.47 -4.50 -24.00
CA VAL A 701 10.80 -4.88 -24.53
C VAL A 701 10.70 -6.01 -25.55
N SER A 702 9.67 -6.86 -25.47
CA SER A 702 9.41 -7.91 -26.47
C SER A 702 8.99 -7.39 -27.85
N SER A 703 8.48 -6.15 -27.93
CA SER A 703 8.09 -5.50 -29.19
C SER A 703 9.25 -4.76 -29.87
N LEU A 704 10.42 -4.70 -29.24
CA LEU A 704 11.59 -4.00 -29.77
C LEU A 704 12.25 -4.83 -30.88
N GLN A 705 12.11 -4.37 -32.13
CA GLN A 705 12.64 -5.07 -33.30
C GLN A 705 14.13 -5.37 -33.17
N LYS A 706 14.55 -6.53 -33.70
CA LYS A 706 15.95 -7.01 -33.70
C LYS A 706 16.97 -6.01 -34.29
N ASN A 707 16.53 -5.05 -35.11
CA ASN A 707 17.41 -4.07 -35.75
C ASN A 707 17.51 -2.72 -35.00
N SER A 708 16.75 -2.52 -33.91
CA SER A 708 16.67 -1.25 -33.17
C SER A 708 17.90 -0.93 -32.32
N PHE A 709 18.74 -1.92 -32.02
CA PHE A 709 19.84 -1.84 -31.04
C PHE A 709 21.13 -1.23 -31.60
N GLN A 710 21.00 -0.31 -32.58
CA GLN A 710 22.13 0.46 -33.08
C GLN A 710 22.37 1.68 -32.17
N SER A 711 23.54 1.71 -31.53
CA SER A 711 23.95 2.83 -30.66
C SER A 711 23.81 4.18 -31.37
N GLY A 712 23.13 5.14 -30.72
CA GLY A 712 23.01 6.53 -31.17
C GLY A 712 21.62 6.99 -31.65
N LYS A 713 20.59 6.13 -31.62
CA LYS A 713 19.18 6.55 -31.82
C LYS A 713 18.27 5.98 -30.73
N PRO A 714 17.62 6.84 -29.91
CA PRO A 714 16.67 6.39 -28.91
C PRO A 714 15.46 5.66 -29.51
N ILE A 715 15.08 4.55 -28.87
CA ILE A 715 13.95 3.70 -29.19
C ILE A 715 12.66 4.42 -28.76
N ARG A 716 11.67 4.51 -29.65
CA ARG A 716 10.37 5.15 -29.35
C ARG A 716 9.56 4.36 -28.30
N PRO A 717 8.68 5.03 -27.52
CA PRO A 717 7.70 4.34 -26.67
C PRO A 717 6.81 3.40 -27.48
N THR A 718 6.34 2.33 -26.83
CA THR A 718 5.32 1.43 -27.36
C THR A 718 3.96 2.11 -27.36
N GLU A 719 3.62 2.77 -26.25
CA GLU A 719 2.43 3.60 -26.09
C GLU A 719 2.76 4.77 -25.15
N VAL A 720 2.07 5.90 -25.31
CA VAL A 720 2.09 6.99 -24.32
C VAL A 720 0.66 7.14 -23.83
N LEU A 721 0.38 6.70 -22.60
CA LEU A 721 -0.95 6.83 -22.01
C LEU A 721 -1.13 8.29 -21.60
N GLU A 722 -2.08 8.95 -22.24
CA GLU A 722 -2.41 10.35 -21.95
C GLU A 722 -3.12 10.51 -20.59
N TRP A 723 -3.04 11.72 -20.03
CA TRP A 723 -3.70 12.07 -18.79
C TRP A 723 -5.23 11.92 -18.93
N PRO A 724 -5.92 11.15 -18.05
CA PRO A 724 -7.35 10.89 -18.20
C PRO A 724 -8.26 12.11 -17.94
N GLY A 725 -7.69 13.26 -17.55
CA GLY A 725 -8.37 14.55 -17.56
C GLY A 725 -9.70 14.59 -16.79
N PRO A 726 -9.75 14.14 -15.52
CA PRO A 726 -10.99 13.96 -14.77
C PRO A 726 -11.82 15.25 -14.70
N LEU A 727 -13.09 15.14 -15.08
CA LEU A 727 -14.08 16.22 -15.05
C LEU A 727 -14.81 16.22 -13.70
N LYS A 728 -14.78 17.34 -12.99
CA LYS A 728 -15.57 17.58 -11.77
C LYS A 728 -16.75 18.48 -12.12
N ASN A 729 -17.97 18.08 -11.73
CA ASN A 729 -19.17 18.88 -11.97
C ASN A 729 -18.98 20.31 -11.41
N GLY A 730 -18.95 21.30 -12.30
CA GLY A 730 -18.82 22.72 -11.96
C GLY A 730 -17.40 23.28 -11.79
N VAL A 731 -16.33 22.49 -12.04
CA VAL A 731 -14.93 22.96 -11.94
C VAL A 731 -14.19 22.71 -13.26
N ARG A 732 -13.22 23.57 -13.60
CA ARG A 732 -12.33 23.36 -14.76
C ARG A 732 -11.62 22.01 -14.68
N GLN A 733 -11.35 21.42 -15.84
CA GLN A 733 -10.56 20.19 -15.97
C GLN A 733 -9.22 20.34 -15.22
N VAL A 734 -8.82 19.30 -14.49
CA VAL A 734 -7.52 19.29 -13.82
C VAL A 734 -6.43 19.08 -14.87
N GLU A 735 -5.85 20.19 -15.33
CA GLU A 735 -4.73 20.21 -16.29
C GLU A 735 -3.48 19.52 -15.73
N GLY A 736 -2.60 19.10 -16.65
CA GLY A 736 -1.42 18.24 -16.45
C GLY A 736 -0.76 18.32 -15.07
N THR A 737 -0.53 17.15 -14.50
CA THR A 737 -0.02 16.95 -13.13
C THR A 737 1.22 16.08 -13.20
N SER A 738 2.28 16.40 -12.44
CA SER A 738 3.52 15.61 -12.46
C SER A 738 3.26 14.20 -11.92
N ILE A 739 3.78 13.17 -12.59
CA ILE A 739 3.70 11.78 -12.11
C ILE A 739 4.89 11.45 -11.20
N ASN A 740 4.66 11.53 -9.89
CA ASN A 740 5.66 11.34 -8.85
C ASN A 740 6.04 9.86 -8.65
N SER A 741 5.08 8.94 -8.76
CA SER A 741 5.34 7.50 -8.56
C SER A 741 4.44 6.63 -9.43
N VAL A 742 4.94 5.48 -9.86
CA VAL A 742 4.18 4.44 -10.57
C VAL A 742 4.48 3.05 -10.01
N ALA A 743 3.48 2.18 -9.98
CA ALA A 743 3.61 0.77 -9.61
C ALA A 743 2.75 -0.09 -10.52
N MET A 744 3.15 -1.35 -10.70
CA MET A 744 2.44 -2.37 -11.48
C MET A 744 2.36 -3.64 -10.64
N ASP A 745 1.28 -4.42 -10.76
CA ASP A 745 1.26 -5.77 -10.19
C ASP A 745 2.14 -6.73 -11.04
N PRO A 746 2.62 -7.86 -10.49
CA PRO A 746 3.57 -8.74 -11.19
C PRO A 746 3.04 -9.36 -12.49
N GLU A 747 1.72 -9.40 -12.66
CA GLU A 747 1.02 -9.93 -13.85
C GLU A 747 0.63 -8.80 -14.84
N LEU A 748 0.90 -7.53 -14.51
CA LEU A 748 0.54 -6.32 -15.25
C LEU A 748 -0.96 -6.26 -15.62
N ARG A 749 -1.83 -6.66 -14.70
CA ARG A 749 -3.28 -6.49 -14.81
C ARG A 749 -3.72 -5.12 -14.29
N TYR A 750 -2.96 -4.53 -13.37
CA TYR A 750 -3.18 -3.17 -12.89
C TYR A 750 -1.88 -2.35 -12.91
N LEU A 751 -2.03 -1.09 -13.31
CA LEU A 751 -1.01 -0.07 -13.18
C LEU A 751 -1.58 1.08 -12.33
N VAL A 752 -0.78 1.60 -11.40
CA VAL A 752 -1.18 2.71 -10.52
C VAL A 752 -0.15 3.83 -10.65
N ALA A 753 -0.62 5.05 -10.91
CA ALA A 753 0.20 6.26 -10.89
C ALA A 753 -0.28 7.24 -9.81
N LEU A 754 0.67 7.98 -9.25
CA LEU A 754 0.48 8.98 -8.22
C LEU A 754 0.91 10.36 -8.73
N SER A 755 0.09 11.37 -8.49
CA SER A 755 0.40 12.75 -8.90
C SER A 755 0.76 13.71 -7.76
N ASP A 756 1.35 14.84 -8.15
CA ASP A 756 1.56 16.02 -7.29
C ASP A 756 0.25 16.70 -6.83
N LYS A 757 -0.88 16.50 -7.52
CA LYS A 757 -2.20 17.11 -7.19
C LYS A 757 -3.17 16.14 -6.49
N ASN A 758 -2.70 15.28 -5.59
CA ASN A 758 -3.52 14.37 -4.77
C ASN A 758 -4.37 13.35 -5.57
N MET A 759 -3.95 12.96 -6.78
CA MET A 759 -4.69 11.98 -7.59
C MET A 759 -3.94 10.64 -7.65
N VAL A 760 -4.64 9.57 -7.28
CA VAL A 760 -4.26 8.18 -7.58
C VAL A 760 -5.04 7.77 -8.83
N ILE A 761 -4.35 7.34 -9.88
CA ILE A 761 -4.99 6.83 -11.09
C ILE A 761 -4.68 5.33 -11.21
N VAL A 762 -5.70 4.54 -11.51
CA VAL A 762 -5.60 3.09 -11.73
C VAL A 762 -5.97 2.80 -13.18
N TRP A 763 -5.08 2.14 -13.92
CA TRP A 763 -5.36 1.53 -15.21
C TRP A 763 -5.48 0.02 -15.03
N LYS A 764 -6.33 -0.61 -15.83
CA LYS A 764 -6.54 -2.05 -15.90
C LYS A 764 -6.16 -2.58 -17.28
N ARG A 765 -5.54 -3.75 -17.35
CA ARG A 765 -5.25 -4.45 -18.60
C ARG A 765 -6.54 -4.94 -19.25
N ASP A 766 -6.64 -4.72 -20.55
CA ASP A 766 -7.74 -5.27 -21.33
C ASP A 766 -7.48 -6.74 -21.67
N GLU A 767 -8.28 -7.64 -21.11
CA GLU A 767 -8.18 -9.09 -21.37
C GLU A 767 -8.72 -9.50 -22.75
N SER A 768 -9.26 -8.56 -23.54
CA SER A 768 -9.66 -8.78 -24.93
C SER A 768 -8.57 -8.48 -25.99
N SER A 769 -7.35 -8.12 -25.54
CA SER A 769 -6.19 -7.78 -26.39
C SER A 769 -5.17 -8.90 -26.54
#